data_AF-K1QQ58-F1
#
_entry.id   AF-K1QQ58-F1
#
_cell.length_a   1.000
_cell.length_b   1.000
_cell.length_c   1.000
_cell.angle_alpha   90.00
_cell.angle_beta   90.00
_cell.angle_gamma   90.00
#
_symmetry.space_group_name_H-M   'P 1'
#
loop_
_entity.id
_entity.type
_entity.pdbx_description
1 polymer ?
#
loop_
_entity_poly.entity_id
_entity_poly.type
_entity_poly.pdbx_seq_one_letter_code
_entity_poly.pdbx_strand_id
1 'polypeptide(L)'
;MELELNWTETDRLTLWDETRFKSFIPATIFLLLCAVVGVFGNGVVIYVYGFRLPRKYEGRYFIPYLALADLLAVVISVELHTLNNFFPVTFKMETLCKWNFVCGFFVNAFASNLLLIIAVQRYLKVCKPFGGQMTLFWRRFSLCLTFGVTAIFVVPTYFTYGLETVYNKELNVTGTACRRLASTTRTLSLIRSATYVLLGLVGGIVLIVLYTMIAKVIYQQNNQNKGDSSKKKTNLSLMFMIITILFFVLYLPRMITSILEKILINGVLQNVDLSSGAADFLEVTVTKETDSKGVSTWKMIFSGGLTAGVQLTNKMFQLVISASASYRTQFEGQNTENNTLFTYGGSASNANWTSHIDTSYTPVFFNANLTVMFPDPSKRSTAISTCNSGKSTDSDPEKRKECYFDFKVTENAALAASTSDTKTALAETQSALANYPPEIKNGNVTIEVTVGGNYSLVLNAVDENEGDTIFFLLNSDAPSGVTVNNATKTLTWVGVPDSNSMSIKITVSDGKAQSLWTPKIKLCKCKNGATCGFGVESSEQFFIVPCTCVKGYDGTYCENDEDGCASRPCWPGVDCTDVLARDLSTTPAGFTCGSCPSHLDGDGITCSDNDECQLKTDNCDKATTTCTNTVGSFTCECKKGYTRESATQCTGHWPRIYVSLKLPVFDAVVKTTKYLVLSLFLIYVVFPSVMKIYPRIQEKLIFLNFVCWPPFMDVTKPDELGLTGVRNFYLDVDEEITIGAWHLLPKSLIRNETLDFESKLSSGHPIFLYLHGSTGTRGGWHRVQLMKLLTSLDFHVVTIDYRGYADSTGHPSEDGVVDDSHFMYRWIKERSGASQVVLWGHSLGAAITTKLAKRLCEEGVDPHGVILESPFNNIRDAALSHPFAAPFQHIPFYKKLILDSVAQNNVFFTSDENIAAVKSPVIIMHAEDDLVIPYDLGLKLYKSAQQNRPEGSGPLQFVPLKASFGYGHKHIFQAPELPEIIKLWHNRKLLNPDIDNLIDNLGIGVLNMFVFNTYYNGVDWMFLDKAVDRIPHKLVGKASQRTGS
;
A
#
# COMPACT_ATOMS: atom_id res chain seq x y z
N MET A 1 -7.89 -22.87 46.41
CA MET A 1 -8.11 -22.06 47.62
C MET A 1 -9.10 -20.99 47.22
N GLU A 2 -10.38 -21.23 47.53
CA GLU A 2 -11.50 -20.33 47.28
C GLU A 2 -11.28 -19.03 48.06
N LEU A 3 -11.14 -17.92 47.33
CA LEU A 3 -11.50 -16.60 47.84
C LEU A 3 -12.86 -16.30 47.25
N GLU A 4 -13.92 -16.51 48.05
CA GLU A 4 -15.25 -15.98 47.77
C GLU A 4 -15.19 -14.45 47.80
N LEU A 5 -14.69 -13.84 46.72
CA LEU A 5 -15.04 -12.47 46.39
C LEU A 5 -16.53 -12.51 46.05
N ASN A 6 -17.32 -11.70 46.74
CA ASN A 6 -18.76 -11.59 46.52
C ASN A 6 -18.98 -10.68 45.31
N TRP A 7 -18.84 -11.22 44.09
CA TRP A 7 -18.92 -10.44 42.85
C TRP A 7 -20.36 -9.97 42.63
N THR A 8 -20.54 -8.66 42.39
CA THR A 8 -21.87 -8.14 42.05
C THR A 8 -22.36 -8.74 40.73
N GLU A 9 -23.67 -8.73 40.49
CA GLU A 9 -24.24 -9.19 39.21
C GLU A 9 -23.63 -8.44 38.02
N THR A 10 -23.27 -7.16 38.22
CA THR A 10 -22.65 -6.32 37.19
C THR A 10 -21.23 -6.78 36.87
N ASP A 11 -20.42 -7.12 37.88
CA ASP A 11 -19.04 -7.60 37.70
C ASP A 11 -19.00 -8.93 36.94
N ARG A 12 -19.92 -9.83 37.27
CA ARG A 12 -20.09 -11.13 36.59
C ARG A 12 -20.56 -10.95 35.13
N LEU A 13 -21.41 -9.95 34.87
CA LEU A 13 -21.85 -9.60 33.52
C LEU A 13 -20.68 -9.05 32.67
N THR A 14 -19.86 -8.17 33.24
CA THR A 14 -18.70 -7.58 32.56
C THR A 14 -17.63 -8.62 32.25
N LEU A 15 -17.35 -9.54 33.20
CA LEU A 15 -16.43 -10.66 32.97
C LEU A 15 -16.89 -11.55 31.80
N TRP A 16 -18.20 -11.81 31.72
CA TRP A 16 -18.77 -12.62 30.65
C TRP A 16 -18.64 -11.93 29.29
N ASP A 17 -18.91 -10.63 29.22
CA ASP A 17 -18.78 -9.82 28.01
C ASP A 17 -17.31 -9.77 27.52
N GLU A 18 -16.35 -9.53 28.42
CA GLU A 18 -14.91 -9.53 28.09
C GLU A 18 -14.41 -10.89 27.59
N THR A 19 -14.85 -11.97 28.22
CA THR A 19 -14.45 -13.33 27.83
C THR A 19 -14.95 -13.67 26.43
N ARG A 20 -16.20 -13.30 26.11
CA ARG A 20 -16.77 -13.48 24.77
C ARG A 20 -16.13 -12.57 23.73
N PHE A 21 -15.85 -11.31 24.08
CA PHE A 21 -15.15 -10.37 23.20
C PHE A 21 -13.78 -10.91 22.76
N LYS A 22 -13.00 -11.51 23.67
CA LYS A 22 -11.69 -12.11 23.34
C LYS A 22 -11.76 -13.14 22.21
N SER A 23 -12.82 -13.96 22.17
CA SER A 23 -13.04 -14.93 21.09
C SER A 23 -13.37 -14.27 19.75
N PHE A 24 -13.89 -13.04 19.75
CA PHE A 24 -14.25 -12.29 18.54
C PHE A 24 -13.17 -11.29 18.07
N ILE A 25 -12.03 -11.18 18.76
CA ILE A 25 -10.94 -10.26 18.38
C ILE A 25 -10.47 -10.48 16.92
N PRO A 26 -10.16 -11.71 16.46
CA PRO A 26 -9.69 -11.91 15.08
C PRO A 26 -10.73 -11.48 14.03
N ALA A 27 -12.00 -11.79 14.27
CA ALA A 27 -13.11 -11.39 13.40
C ALA A 27 -13.30 -9.86 13.39
N THR A 28 -13.14 -9.21 14.54
CA THR A 28 -13.27 -7.76 14.69
C THR A 28 -12.15 -7.00 13.97
N ILE A 29 -10.90 -7.47 14.07
CA ILE A 29 -9.77 -6.91 13.33
C ILE A 29 -9.99 -7.03 11.82
N PHE A 30 -10.42 -8.21 11.36
CA PHE A 30 -10.71 -8.44 9.95
C PHE A 30 -11.81 -7.51 9.42
N LEU A 31 -12.90 -7.35 10.18
CA LEU A 31 -14.00 -6.43 9.83
C LEU A 31 -13.53 -4.97 9.71
N LEU A 32 -12.67 -4.50 10.62
CA LEU A 32 -12.12 -3.15 10.58
C LEU A 32 -11.21 -2.93 9.36
N LEU A 33 -10.38 -3.91 8.99
CA LEU A 33 -9.57 -3.86 7.77
C LEU A 33 -10.45 -3.79 6.52
N CYS A 34 -11.50 -4.62 6.44
CA CYS A 34 -12.46 -4.57 5.36
C CYS A 34 -13.18 -3.22 5.28
N ALA A 35 -13.46 -2.57 6.43
CA ALA A 35 -14.07 -1.25 6.45
C ALA A 35 -13.16 -0.18 5.84
N VAL A 36 -11.87 -0.16 6.19
CA VAL A 36 -10.91 0.80 5.65
C VAL A 36 -10.78 0.66 4.13
N VAL A 37 -10.59 -0.58 3.65
CA VAL A 37 -10.48 -0.88 2.22
C VAL A 37 -11.79 -0.54 1.50
N GLY A 38 -12.93 -0.90 2.09
CA GLY A 38 -14.26 -0.69 1.52
C GLY A 38 -14.64 0.79 1.41
N VAL A 39 -14.36 1.60 2.42
CA VAL A 39 -14.64 3.05 2.40
C VAL A 39 -13.77 3.74 1.35
N PHE A 40 -12.46 3.48 1.34
CA PHE A 40 -11.55 4.09 0.39
C PHE A 40 -11.85 3.64 -1.05
N GLY A 41 -11.96 2.33 -1.27
CA GLY A 41 -12.20 1.75 -2.60
C GLY A 41 -13.51 2.22 -3.23
N ASN A 42 -14.62 2.16 -2.50
CA ASN A 42 -15.91 2.61 -3.01
C ASN A 42 -15.98 4.13 -3.16
N GLY A 43 -15.33 4.90 -2.27
CA GLY A 43 -15.20 6.36 -2.39
C GLY A 43 -14.50 6.77 -3.69
N VAL A 44 -13.38 6.11 -4.04
CA VAL A 44 -12.67 6.33 -5.30
C VAL A 44 -13.55 5.98 -6.50
N VAL A 45 -14.28 4.86 -6.46
CA VAL A 45 -15.17 4.44 -7.56
C VAL A 45 -16.30 5.45 -7.78
N ILE A 46 -16.95 5.93 -6.70
CA ILE A 46 -18.00 6.97 -6.78
C ILE A 46 -17.42 8.26 -7.35
N TYR A 47 -16.23 8.68 -6.92
CA TYR A 47 -15.57 9.88 -7.43
C TYR A 47 -15.25 9.78 -8.93
N VAL A 48 -14.61 8.69 -9.34
CA VAL A 48 -14.18 8.48 -10.74
C VAL A 48 -15.38 8.35 -11.68
N TYR A 49 -16.36 7.52 -11.33
CA TYR A 49 -17.50 7.24 -12.22
C TYR A 49 -18.67 8.23 -12.07
N GLY A 50 -18.78 8.92 -10.93
CA GLY A 50 -19.81 9.94 -10.68
C GLY A 50 -19.40 11.34 -11.14
N PHE A 51 -18.14 11.73 -10.91
CA PHE A 51 -17.70 13.12 -11.10
C PHE A 51 -16.63 13.31 -12.18
N ARG A 52 -15.66 12.38 -12.34
CA ARG A 52 -14.54 12.51 -13.29
C ARG A 52 -14.88 12.09 -14.73
N LEU A 53 -15.79 11.13 -14.90
CA LEU A 53 -16.18 10.58 -16.21
C LEU A 53 -17.62 10.95 -16.65
N PRO A 54 -18.09 12.21 -16.53
CA PRO A 54 -19.52 12.53 -16.69
C PRO A 54 -20.06 12.41 -18.12
N ARG A 55 -19.19 12.31 -19.14
CA ARG A 55 -19.59 12.49 -20.56
C ARG A 55 -19.40 11.29 -21.50
N LYS A 56 -19.07 10.10 -21.02
CA LYS A 56 -19.02 8.92 -21.92
C LYS A 56 -19.52 7.66 -21.22
N TYR A 57 -20.52 7.05 -21.85
CA TYR A 57 -20.96 5.66 -21.79
C TYR A 57 -22.29 5.34 -21.09
N GLU A 58 -23.25 5.11 -21.96
CA GLU A 58 -24.49 4.34 -21.82
C GLU A 58 -24.36 2.94 -21.20
N GLY A 59 -23.14 2.46 -20.91
CA GLY A 59 -22.87 1.12 -20.39
C GLY A 59 -22.31 1.05 -18.97
N ARG A 60 -22.16 2.17 -18.24
CA ARG A 60 -21.55 2.20 -16.90
C ARG A 60 -22.41 2.89 -15.83
N TYR A 61 -23.69 3.14 -16.15
CA TYR A 61 -24.63 3.91 -15.35
C TYR A 61 -24.83 3.38 -13.92
N PHE A 62 -24.87 2.06 -13.72
CA PHE A 62 -25.15 1.46 -12.41
C PHE A 62 -23.92 1.34 -11.50
N ILE A 63 -22.70 1.59 -11.99
CA ILE A 63 -21.46 1.40 -11.22
C ILE A 63 -21.38 2.32 -9.99
N PRO A 64 -21.67 3.64 -10.08
CA PRO A 64 -21.66 4.51 -8.89
C PRO A 64 -22.71 4.11 -7.85
N TYR A 65 -23.87 3.59 -8.28
CA TYR A 65 -24.94 3.17 -7.38
C TYR A 65 -24.62 1.84 -6.69
N LEU A 66 -23.92 0.93 -7.37
CA LEU A 66 -23.39 -0.29 -6.76
C LEU A 66 -22.32 0.06 -5.70
N ALA A 67 -21.37 0.95 -6.05
CA ALA A 67 -20.37 1.42 -5.10
C ALA A 67 -20.98 2.19 -3.91
N LEU A 68 -22.07 2.93 -4.12
CA LEU A 68 -22.82 3.57 -3.04
C LEU A 68 -23.51 2.54 -2.13
N ALA A 69 -24.09 1.48 -2.70
CA ALA A 69 -24.68 0.40 -1.93
C ALA A 69 -23.63 -0.33 -1.07
N ASP A 70 -22.46 -0.61 -1.64
CA ASP A 70 -21.34 -1.25 -0.94
C ASP A 70 -20.74 -0.33 0.15
N LEU A 71 -20.64 0.98 -0.12
CA LEU A 71 -20.22 1.96 0.89
C LEU A 71 -21.19 2.04 2.07
N LEU A 72 -22.50 2.09 1.79
CA LEU A 72 -23.52 2.07 2.85
C LEU A 72 -23.52 0.74 3.60
N ALA A 73 -23.24 -0.38 2.92
CA ALA A 73 -23.08 -1.68 3.57
C ALA A 73 -21.92 -1.70 4.56
N VAL A 74 -20.80 -1.08 4.20
CA VAL A 74 -19.64 -0.94 5.08
C VAL A 74 -19.99 -0.09 6.30
N VAL A 75 -20.53 1.12 6.10
CA VAL A 75 -20.87 2.04 7.19
C VAL A 75 -21.90 1.44 8.14
N ILE A 76 -22.99 0.88 7.61
CA ILE A 76 -24.11 0.42 8.44
C ILE A 76 -23.86 -0.96 9.04
N SER A 77 -23.34 -1.91 8.25
CA SER A 77 -23.24 -3.30 8.70
C SER A 77 -21.99 -3.55 9.52
N VAL A 78 -20.83 -2.99 9.15
CA VAL A 78 -19.58 -3.28 9.86
C VAL A 78 -19.59 -2.65 11.25
N GLU A 79 -20.10 -1.44 11.39
CA GLU A 79 -20.23 -0.77 12.70
C GLU A 79 -21.14 -1.57 13.65
N LEU A 80 -22.28 -2.07 13.19
CA LEU A 80 -23.15 -2.91 14.01
C LEU A 80 -22.47 -4.23 14.41
N HIS A 81 -21.86 -4.95 13.47
CA HIS A 81 -21.24 -6.24 13.80
C HIS A 81 -20.07 -6.05 14.76
N THR A 82 -19.35 -4.94 14.64
CA THR A 82 -18.31 -4.53 15.59
C THR A 82 -18.91 -4.28 16.97
N LEU A 83 -20.01 -3.51 17.07
CA LEU A 83 -20.70 -3.26 18.34
C LEU A 83 -21.25 -4.55 18.99
N ASN A 84 -21.79 -5.48 18.19
CA ASN A 84 -22.25 -6.78 18.68
C ASN A 84 -21.09 -7.68 19.14
N ASN A 85 -19.89 -7.53 18.55
CA ASN A 85 -18.70 -8.24 19.01
C ASN A 85 -18.17 -7.64 20.32
N PHE A 86 -18.25 -6.32 20.50
CA PHE A 86 -17.82 -5.61 21.72
C PHE A 86 -18.77 -5.83 22.90
N PHE A 87 -20.08 -5.88 22.65
CA PHE A 87 -21.12 -6.08 23.68
C PHE A 87 -21.99 -7.31 23.37
N PRO A 88 -21.41 -8.52 23.36
CA PRO A 88 -22.12 -9.74 23.01
C PRO A 88 -23.28 -10.07 23.95
N VAL A 89 -23.22 -9.67 25.23
CA VAL A 89 -24.24 -9.99 26.24
C VAL A 89 -24.77 -8.78 27.03
N THR A 90 -24.28 -7.57 26.76
CA THR A 90 -24.70 -6.33 27.45
C THR A 90 -25.38 -5.31 26.54
N PHE A 91 -25.95 -5.74 25.42
CA PHE A 91 -26.56 -4.86 24.43
C PHE A 91 -27.95 -4.36 24.89
N LYS A 92 -28.14 -3.04 24.98
CA LYS A 92 -29.36 -2.42 25.55
C LYS A 92 -30.28 -1.70 24.56
N MET A 93 -29.84 -1.45 23.32
CA MET A 93 -30.56 -0.60 22.37
C MET A 93 -31.43 -1.39 21.36
N GLU A 94 -32.67 -1.72 21.71
CA GLU A 94 -33.53 -2.55 20.87
C GLU A 94 -33.80 -1.96 19.47
N THR A 95 -34.06 -0.65 19.39
CA THR A 95 -34.33 0.05 18.13
C THR A 95 -33.14 0.00 17.18
N LEU A 96 -31.94 0.21 17.71
CA LEU A 96 -30.68 0.13 16.97
C LEU A 96 -30.44 -1.30 16.45
N CYS A 97 -30.70 -2.31 17.29
CA CYS A 97 -30.59 -3.71 16.92
C CYS A 97 -31.48 -4.04 15.71
N LYS A 98 -32.77 -3.68 15.77
CA LYS A 98 -33.74 -3.97 14.70
C LYS A 98 -33.40 -3.28 13.38
N TRP A 99 -33.18 -1.96 13.43
CA TRP A 99 -32.95 -1.17 12.23
C TRP A 99 -31.63 -1.48 11.56
N ASN A 100 -30.57 -1.76 12.32
CA ASN A 100 -29.28 -2.11 11.71
C ASN A 100 -29.33 -3.44 10.96
N PHE A 101 -30.07 -4.45 11.45
CA PHE A 101 -30.31 -5.67 10.67
C PHE A 101 -31.13 -5.36 9.42
N VAL A 102 -32.23 -4.61 9.51
CA VAL A 102 -33.05 -4.24 8.35
C VAL A 102 -32.22 -3.51 7.28
N CYS A 103 -31.46 -2.48 7.68
CA CYS A 103 -30.62 -1.71 6.78
C CYS A 103 -29.47 -2.55 6.20
N GLY A 104 -28.83 -3.39 7.01
CA GLY A 104 -27.76 -4.28 6.56
C GLY A 104 -28.25 -5.35 5.57
N PHE A 105 -29.45 -5.89 5.76
CA PHE A 105 -30.05 -6.79 4.77
C PHE A 105 -30.53 -6.04 3.52
N PHE A 106 -31.03 -4.82 3.67
CA PHE A 106 -31.46 -3.96 2.56
C PHE A 106 -30.32 -3.67 1.59
N VAL A 107 -29.19 -3.15 2.08
CA VAL A 107 -28.04 -2.78 1.23
C VAL A 107 -27.45 -3.98 0.48
N ASN A 108 -27.37 -5.15 1.13
CA ASN A 108 -26.90 -6.39 0.50
C ASN A 108 -27.87 -6.90 -0.59
N ALA A 109 -29.17 -6.92 -0.30
CA ALA A 109 -30.19 -7.32 -1.28
C ALA A 109 -30.28 -6.32 -2.44
N PHE A 110 -30.12 -5.03 -2.17
CA PHE A 110 -30.09 -3.97 -3.17
C PHE A 110 -28.88 -4.12 -4.10
N ALA A 111 -27.69 -4.38 -3.57
CA ALA A 111 -26.48 -4.66 -4.36
C ALA A 111 -26.65 -5.90 -5.25
N SER A 112 -27.21 -6.99 -4.72
CA SER A 112 -27.51 -8.21 -5.49
C SER A 112 -28.45 -7.92 -6.67
N ASN A 113 -29.54 -7.18 -6.42
CA ASN A 113 -30.50 -6.82 -7.46
C ASN A 113 -29.92 -5.83 -8.50
N LEU A 114 -28.97 -4.98 -8.10
CA LEU A 114 -28.22 -4.13 -9.03
C LEU A 114 -27.34 -4.96 -9.97
N LEU A 115 -26.67 -6.00 -9.47
CA LEU A 115 -25.89 -6.93 -10.30
C LEU A 115 -26.77 -7.63 -11.35
N LEU A 116 -28.00 -8.00 -10.97
CA LEU A 116 -28.99 -8.57 -11.90
C LEU A 116 -29.35 -7.58 -13.03
N ILE A 117 -29.63 -6.32 -12.69
CA ILE A 117 -29.90 -5.28 -13.71
C ILE A 117 -28.68 -5.05 -14.61
N ILE A 118 -27.47 -5.03 -14.04
CA ILE A 118 -26.23 -4.89 -14.81
C ILE A 118 -26.09 -6.06 -15.79
N ALA A 119 -26.39 -7.29 -15.38
CA ALA A 119 -26.35 -8.45 -16.25
C ALA A 119 -27.39 -8.37 -17.39
N VAL A 120 -28.61 -7.91 -17.11
CA VAL A 120 -29.65 -7.65 -18.13
C VAL A 120 -29.18 -6.59 -19.13
N GLN A 121 -28.62 -5.48 -18.65
CA GLN A 121 -28.07 -4.43 -19.52
C GLN A 121 -26.95 -4.97 -20.42
N ARG A 122 -26.07 -5.83 -19.88
CA ARG A 122 -24.99 -6.47 -20.66
C ARG A 122 -25.52 -7.46 -21.67
N TYR A 123 -26.52 -8.25 -21.30
CA TYR A 123 -27.19 -9.17 -22.21
C TYR A 123 -27.81 -8.44 -23.39
N LEU A 124 -28.57 -7.36 -23.16
CA LEU A 124 -29.14 -6.54 -24.23
C LEU A 124 -28.07 -5.95 -25.15
N LYS A 125 -26.91 -5.58 -24.60
CA LYS A 125 -25.82 -4.98 -25.38
C LYS A 125 -25.00 -6.00 -26.18
N VAL A 126 -24.77 -7.20 -25.65
CA VAL A 126 -23.89 -8.21 -26.26
C VAL A 126 -24.69 -9.20 -27.10
N CYS A 127 -25.80 -9.72 -26.56
CA CYS A 127 -26.61 -10.75 -27.21
C CYS A 127 -27.69 -10.17 -28.14
N LYS A 128 -28.11 -8.91 -27.94
CA LYS A 128 -29.13 -8.24 -28.76
C LYS A 128 -28.69 -6.83 -29.22
N PRO A 129 -27.56 -6.69 -29.93
CA PRO A 129 -26.98 -5.38 -30.27
C PRO A 129 -27.90 -4.48 -31.13
N PHE A 130 -28.75 -5.07 -31.98
CA PHE A 130 -29.74 -4.35 -32.81
C PHE A 130 -31.14 -4.33 -32.20
N GLY A 131 -31.33 -4.91 -31.02
CA GLY A 131 -32.59 -4.86 -30.27
C GLY A 131 -32.71 -3.58 -29.43
N GLY A 132 -33.90 -3.34 -28.89
CA GLY A 132 -34.16 -2.21 -28.00
C GLY A 132 -33.21 -2.19 -26.81
N GLN A 133 -32.48 -1.08 -26.63
CA GLN A 133 -31.55 -0.88 -25.52
C GLN A 133 -32.25 -0.16 -24.36
N MET A 134 -31.76 -0.34 -23.13
CA MET A 134 -32.28 0.41 -21.97
C MET A 134 -32.01 1.90 -22.14
N THR A 135 -33.06 2.69 -22.34
CA THR A 135 -33.00 4.15 -22.37
C THR A 135 -32.71 4.72 -20.97
N LEU A 136 -32.37 6.01 -20.88
CA LEU A 136 -32.13 6.66 -19.59
C LEU A 136 -33.34 6.57 -18.65
N PHE A 137 -34.55 6.65 -19.20
CA PHE A 137 -35.79 6.45 -18.46
C PHE A 137 -35.85 5.06 -17.83
N TRP A 138 -35.65 4.00 -18.63
CA TRP A 138 -35.67 2.62 -18.14
C TRP A 138 -34.59 2.35 -17.10
N ARG A 139 -33.40 2.97 -17.21
CA ARG A 139 -32.34 2.83 -16.20
C ARG A 139 -32.72 3.44 -14.85
N ARG A 140 -33.33 4.64 -14.85
CA ARG A 140 -33.83 5.28 -13.64
C ARG A 140 -35.00 4.50 -13.04
N PHE A 141 -35.93 4.07 -13.88
CA PHE A 141 -37.07 3.27 -13.46
C PHE A 141 -36.64 1.95 -12.84
N SER A 142 -35.71 1.21 -13.46
CA SER A 142 -35.17 -0.04 -12.91
C SER A 142 -34.47 0.18 -11.56
N LEU A 143 -33.75 1.29 -11.39
CA LEU A 143 -33.11 1.63 -10.11
C LEU A 143 -34.16 1.85 -9.00
N CYS A 144 -35.20 2.65 -9.28
CA CYS A 144 -36.30 2.90 -8.34
C CYS A 144 -37.10 1.64 -8.04
N LEU A 145 -37.37 0.82 -9.06
CA LEU A 145 -38.08 -0.46 -8.92
C LEU A 145 -37.29 -1.41 -8.02
N THR A 146 -35.99 -1.56 -8.24
CA THR A 146 -35.13 -2.40 -7.40
C THR A 146 -35.05 -1.92 -5.97
N PHE A 147 -35.00 -0.61 -5.74
CA PHE A 147 -35.05 -0.04 -4.40
C PHE A 147 -36.38 -0.39 -3.71
N GLY A 148 -37.52 -0.15 -4.36
CA GLY A 148 -38.85 -0.41 -3.81
C GLY A 148 -39.12 -1.89 -3.54
N VAL A 149 -38.78 -2.76 -4.49
CA VAL A 149 -38.90 -4.22 -4.34
C VAL A 149 -38.05 -4.70 -3.16
N THR A 150 -36.80 -4.23 -3.06
CA THR A 150 -35.92 -4.61 -1.95
C THR A 150 -36.47 -4.15 -0.60
N ALA A 151 -37.01 -2.93 -0.51
CA ALA A 151 -37.57 -2.38 0.72
C ALA A 151 -38.74 -3.22 1.25
N ILE A 152 -39.61 -3.70 0.36
CA ILE A 152 -40.76 -4.56 0.73
C ILE A 152 -40.27 -5.92 1.27
N PHE A 153 -39.30 -6.54 0.60
CA PHE A 153 -38.84 -7.89 0.96
C PHE A 153 -38.05 -7.93 2.27
N VAL A 154 -37.49 -6.82 2.75
CA VAL A 154 -36.76 -6.79 4.04
C VAL A 154 -37.65 -6.52 5.25
N VAL A 155 -38.91 -6.10 5.07
CA VAL A 155 -39.85 -5.82 6.17
C VAL A 155 -39.96 -6.96 7.20
N PRO A 156 -40.05 -8.25 6.83
CA PRO A 156 -40.10 -9.36 7.79
C PRO A 156 -38.89 -9.41 8.74
N THR A 157 -37.74 -8.86 8.32
CA THR A 157 -36.51 -8.83 9.12
C THR A 157 -36.71 -8.01 10.40
N TYR A 158 -37.40 -6.87 10.31
CA TYR A 158 -37.66 -5.97 11.45
C TYR A 158 -38.32 -6.69 12.62
N PHE A 159 -39.21 -7.63 12.32
CA PHE A 159 -39.99 -8.37 13.30
C PHE A 159 -39.31 -9.66 13.80
N THR A 160 -38.20 -10.06 13.20
CA THR A 160 -37.50 -11.31 13.53
C THR A 160 -36.24 -11.12 14.39
N TYR A 161 -35.74 -9.89 14.49
CA TYR A 161 -34.56 -9.51 15.26
C TYR A 161 -34.92 -8.53 16.39
N GLY A 162 -34.09 -8.48 17.43
CA GLY A 162 -34.27 -7.62 18.59
C GLY A 162 -33.48 -8.14 19.79
N LEU A 163 -33.84 -7.70 20.99
CA LEU A 163 -33.14 -8.11 22.21
C LEU A 163 -33.71 -9.43 22.74
N GLU A 164 -32.82 -10.36 23.06
CA GLU A 164 -33.17 -11.61 23.73
C GLU A 164 -32.32 -11.78 24.99
N THR A 165 -32.96 -12.22 26.08
CA THR A 165 -32.30 -12.49 27.35
C THR A 165 -31.54 -13.82 27.28
N VAL A 166 -30.27 -13.81 27.65
CA VAL A 166 -29.38 -14.98 27.63
C VAL A 166 -28.88 -15.26 29.04
N TYR A 167 -29.04 -16.48 29.51
CA TYR A 167 -28.63 -16.90 30.85
C TYR A 167 -27.31 -17.69 30.81
N ASN A 168 -26.35 -17.31 31.64
CA ASN A 168 -25.10 -18.05 31.84
C ASN A 168 -25.19 -18.90 33.11
N LYS A 169 -25.12 -20.24 32.95
CA LYS A 169 -25.19 -21.19 34.07
C LYS A 169 -23.94 -21.21 34.95
N GLU A 170 -22.77 -20.95 34.38
CA GLU A 170 -21.49 -20.99 35.11
C GLU A 170 -21.30 -19.76 36.00
N LEU A 171 -21.78 -18.59 35.55
CA LEU A 171 -21.67 -17.33 36.27
C LEU A 171 -22.97 -16.91 37.00
N ASN A 172 -24.06 -17.66 36.82
CA ASN A 172 -25.40 -17.39 37.36
C ASN A 172 -25.84 -15.93 37.14
N VAL A 173 -25.79 -15.47 35.88
CA VAL A 173 -26.18 -14.11 35.47
C VAL A 173 -26.98 -14.11 34.18
N THR A 174 -27.90 -13.15 34.05
CA THR A 174 -28.70 -12.91 32.84
C THR A 174 -28.25 -11.65 32.10
N GLY A 175 -27.85 -11.81 30.84
CA GLY A 175 -27.51 -10.73 29.93
C GLY A 175 -28.56 -10.51 28.84
N THR A 176 -28.40 -9.46 28.05
CA THR A 176 -29.24 -9.12 26.90
C THR A 176 -28.41 -9.06 25.62
N ALA A 177 -28.73 -9.90 24.63
CA ALA A 177 -28.02 -9.97 23.37
C ALA A 177 -28.90 -9.50 22.20
N CYS A 178 -28.31 -8.76 21.25
CA CYS A 178 -28.96 -8.39 20.00
C CYS A 178 -28.90 -9.56 19.01
N ARG A 179 -30.00 -10.30 18.85
CA ARG A 179 -30.06 -11.48 17.98
C ARG A 179 -31.47 -11.75 17.47
N ARG A 180 -31.66 -12.90 16.83
CA ARG A 180 -32.97 -13.36 16.34
C ARG A 180 -33.83 -13.81 17.51
N LEU A 181 -35.07 -13.34 17.60
CA LEU A 181 -35.98 -13.70 18.70
C LEU A 181 -36.49 -15.14 18.55
N ALA A 182 -36.36 -15.95 19.60
CA ALA A 182 -36.98 -17.27 19.67
C ALA A 182 -38.52 -17.21 19.73
N SER A 183 -39.10 -16.11 20.25
CA SER A 183 -40.55 -15.88 20.35
C SER A 183 -41.24 -15.57 19.01
N THR A 184 -40.47 -15.42 17.93
CA THR A 184 -41.01 -15.12 16.59
C THR A 184 -41.85 -16.30 16.07
N THR A 185 -43.05 -16.03 15.53
CA THR A 185 -43.91 -17.09 14.97
C THR A 185 -43.18 -17.89 13.89
N ARG A 186 -43.39 -19.22 13.90
CA ARG A 186 -42.82 -20.16 12.91
C ARG A 186 -43.09 -19.69 11.48
N THR A 187 -44.27 -19.12 11.24
CA THR A 187 -44.70 -18.54 9.96
C THR A 187 -43.81 -17.37 9.52
N LEU A 188 -43.55 -16.38 10.37
CA LEU A 188 -42.74 -15.19 10.02
C LEU A 188 -41.27 -15.55 9.76
N SER A 189 -40.76 -16.48 10.57
CA SER A 189 -39.45 -17.09 10.44
C SER A 189 -39.28 -17.88 9.13
N LEU A 190 -40.33 -18.61 8.70
CA LEU A 190 -40.39 -19.31 7.42
C LEU A 190 -40.46 -18.33 6.25
N ILE A 191 -41.34 -17.34 6.30
CA ILE A 191 -41.48 -16.29 5.29
C ILE A 191 -40.14 -15.60 5.05
N ARG A 192 -39.46 -15.14 6.11
CA ARG A 192 -38.15 -14.48 5.99
C ARG A 192 -37.12 -15.32 5.26
N SER A 193 -36.90 -16.57 5.67
CA SER A 193 -35.87 -17.40 5.02
C SER A 193 -36.27 -17.85 3.63
N ALA A 194 -37.56 -18.10 3.38
CA ALA A 194 -38.06 -18.39 2.04
C ALA A 194 -37.80 -17.20 1.11
N THR A 195 -38.03 -15.96 1.58
CA THR A 195 -37.70 -14.74 0.85
C THR A 195 -36.21 -14.63 0.53
N TYR A 196 -35.31 -14.88 1.49
CA TYR A 196 -33.86 -14.83 1.25
C TYR A 196 -33.37 -15.90 0.28
N VAL A 197 -33.86 -17.14 0.41
CA VAL A 197 -33.53 -18.24 -0.48
C VAL A 197 -34.09 -17.98 -1.88
N LEU A 198 -35.31 -17.45 -1.99
CA LEU A 198 -35.92 -17.10 -3.27
C LEU A 198 -35.16 -15.98 -3.99
N LEU A 199 -34.83 -14.89 -3.29
CA LEU A 199 -34.03 -13.78 -3.84
C LEU A 199 -32.63 -14.24 -4.29
N GLY A 200 -31.98 -15.09 -3.49
CA GLY A 200 -30.64 -15.61 -3.79
C GLY A 200 -30.63 -16.65 -4.92
N LEU A 201 -31.50 -17.66 -4.87
CA LEU A 201 -31.55 -18.74 -5.86
C LEU A 201 -32.09 -18.25 -7.21
N VAL A 202 -33.21 -17.53 -7.22
CA VAL A 202 -33.79 -17.03 -8.49
C VAL A 202 -32.86 -16.00 -9.12
N GLY A 203 -32.30 -15.08 -8.33
CA GLY A 203 -31.31 -14.12 -8.80
C GLY A 203 -30.06 -14.82 -9.36
N GLY A 204 -29.54 -15.81 -8.63
CA GLY A 204 -28.37 -16.59 -9.06
C GLY A 204 -28.62 -17.39 -10.34
N ILE A 205 -29.76 -18.08 -10.46
CA ILE A 205 -30.12 -18.83 -11.67
C ILE A 205 -30.24 -17.90 -12.87
N VAL A 206 -30.93 -16.76 -12.72
CA VAL A 206 -31.08 -15.79 -13.83
C VAL A 206 -29.72 -15.21 -14.23
N LEU A 207 -28.85 -14.90 -13.28
CA LEU A 207 -27.50 -14.42 -13.56
C LEU A 207 -26.66 -15.47 -14.29
N ILE A 208 -26.69 -16.74 -13.85
CA ILE A 208 -26.00 -17.84 -14.51
C ILE A 208 -26.50 -17.96 -15.96
N VAL A 209 -27.81 -17.97 -16.18
CA VAL A 209 -28.39 -18.05 -17.53
C VAL A 209 -27.92 -16.87 -18.39
N LEU A 210 -28.06 -15.64 -17.91
CA LEU A 210 -27.68 -14.44 -18.67
C LEU A 210 -26.18 -14.41 -18.98
N TYR A 211 -25.30 -14.71 -18.01
CA TYR A 211 -23.86 -14.72 -18.24
C TYR A 211 -23.40 -15.90 -19.10
N THR A 212 -24.06 -17.06 -19.02
CA THR A 212 -23.78 -18.19 -19.92
C THR A 212 -24.14 -17.81 -21.37
N MET A 213 -25.26 -17.12 -21.58
CA MET A 213 -25.63 -16.59 -22.90
C MET A 213 -24.62 -15.56 -23.39
N ILE A 214 -24.19 -14.62 -22.54
CA ILE A 214 -23.17 -13.60 -22.87
C ILE A 214 -21.83 -14.27 -23.22
N ALA A 215 -21.39 -15.23 -22.40
CA ALA A 215 -20.14 -15.96 -22.59
C ALA A 215 -20.15 -16.76 -23.90
N LYS A 216 -21.27 -17.43 -24.22
CA LYS A 216 -21.44 -18.17 -25.48
C LYS A 216 -21.30 -17.25 -26.69
N VAL A 217 -21.93 -16.07 -26.66
CA VAL A 217 -21.83 -15.09 -27.76
C VAL A 217 -20.42 -14.52 -27.87
N ILE A 218 -19.75 -14.18 -26.76
CA ILE A 218 -18.36 -13.70 -26.77
C ILE A 218 -17.41 -14.78 -27.28
N TYR A 219 -17.62 -16.04 -26.87
CA TYR A 219 -16.83 -17.18 -27.34
C TYR A 219 -17.03 -17.42 -28.84
N GLN A 220 -18.28 -17.36 -29.32
CA GLN A 220 -18.59 -17.46 -30.76
C GLN A 220 -17.94 -16.32 -31.55
N GLN A 221 -17.98 -15.08 -31.06
CA GLN A 221 -17.29 -13.93 -31.66
C GLN A 221 -15.76 -14.14 -31.68
N ASN A 222 -15.16 -14.60 -30.59
CA ASN A 222 -13.73 -14.89 -30.52
C ASN A 222 -13.32 -16.07 -31.41
N ASN A 223 -14.18 -17.08 -31.56
CA ASN A 223 -13.93 -18.26 -32.39
C ASN A 223 -14.12 -17.95 -33.89
N GLN A 224 -15.02 -17.03 -34.24
CA GLN A 224 -15.14 -16.47 -35.60
C GLN A 224 -14.00 -15.52 -35.95
N ASN A 225 -13.38 -14.88 -34.95
CA ASN A 225 -12.22 -13.99 -35.11
C ASN A 225 -10.87 -14.74 -34.96
N LYS A 226 -10.84 -16.07 -35.07
CA LYS A 226 -9.61 -16.89 -34.90
C LYS A 226 -8.50 -16.64 -35.94
N GLY A 227 -8.71 -15.74 -36.89
CA GLY A 227 -7.71 -15.28 -37.86
C GLY A 227 -7.53 -13.76 -37.92
N ASP A 228 -8.08 -12.99 -36.96
CA ASP A 228 -7.99 -11.52 -36.93
C ASP A 228 -7.62 -11.07 -35.49
N SER A 229 -6.32 -10.91 -35.24
CA SER A 229 -5.73 -10.53 -33.95
C SER A 229 -6.06 -9.10 -33.52
N SER A 230 -6.57 -8.25 -34.42
CA SER A 230 -6.97 -6.86 -34.16
C SER A 230 -8.25 -6.70 -33.35
N LYS A 231 -9.09 -7.76 -33.24
CA LYS A 231 -10.42 -7.70 -32.59
C LYS A 231 -10.52 -8.37 -31.23
N LYS A 232 -9.45 -8.40 -30.41
CA LYS A 232 -9.60 -8.73 -28.98
C LYS A 232 -10.31 -7.58 -28.23
N LYS A 233 -11.65 -7.60 -28.21
CA LYS A 233 -12.47 -6.89 -27.23
C LYS A 233 -13.18 -7.89 -26.34
N THR A 234 -12.88 -7.89 -25.03
CA THR A 234 -13.84 -7.59 -23.95
C THR A 234 -13.26 -7.83 -22.54
N ASN A 235 -12.35 -6.96 -22.07
CA ASN A 235 -11.98 -6.95 -20.63
C ASN A 235 -13.16 -6.53 -19.73
N LEU A 236 -14.12 -5.74 -20.26
CA LEU A 236 -15.20 -5.18 -19.46
C LEU A 236 -16.28 -6.20 -19.08
N SER A 237 -16.76 -7.03 -20.02
CA SER A 237 -17.76 -8.07 -19.73
C SER A 237 -17.19 -9.17 -18.83
N LEU A 238 -15.91 -9.50 -19.00
CA LEU A 238 -15.17 -10.40 -18.12
C LEU A 238 -15.07 -9.85 -16.70
N MET A 239 -14.77 -8.55 -16.54
CA MET A 239 -14.75 -7.88 -15.23
C MET A 239 -16.11 -8.00 -14.51
N PHE A 240 -17.23 -7.74 -15.18
CA PHE A 240 -18.56 -7.87 -14.56
C PHE A 240 -18.94 -9.33 -14.24
N MET A 241 -18.46 -10.29 -15.04
CA MET A 241 -18.65 -11.71 -14.75
C MET A 241 -17.86 -12.12 -13.50
N ILE A 242 -16.60 -11.68 -13.37
CA ILE A 242 -15.77 -11.91 -12.18
C ILE A 242 -16.40 -11.28 -10.93
N ILE A 243 -16.84 -10.01 -11.00
CA ILE A 243 -17.51 -9.32 -9.90
C ILE A 243 -18.75 -10.10 -9.44
N THR A 244 -19.55 -10.61 -10.38
CA THR A 244 -20.74 -11.39 -10.06
C THR A 244 -20.39 -12.73 -9.42
N ILE A 245 -19.39 -13.45 -9.94
CA ILE A 245 -18.92 -14.73 -9.37
C ILE A 245 -18.42 -14.52 -7.94
N LEU A 246 -17.58 -13.50 -7.72
CA LEU A 246 -17.05 -13.18 -6.39
C LEU A 246 -18.18 -12.86 -5.40
N PHE A 247 -19.19 -12.09 -5.80
CA PHE A 247 -20.35 -11.80 -4.95
C PHE A 247 -21.05 -13.09 -4.48
N PHE A 248 -21.33 -14.04 -5.38
CA PHE A 248 -22.00 -15.28 -4.99
C PHE A 248 -21.11 -16.21 -4.17
N VAL A 249 -19.82 -16.33 -4.51
CA VAL A 249 -18.88 -17.15 -3.73
C VAL A 249 -18.77 -16.64 -2.29
N LEU A 250 -18.73 -15.31 -2.11
CA LEU A 250 -18.67 -14.69 -0.79
C LEU A 250 -20.02 -14.76 -0.04
N TYR A 251 -21.14 -14.77 -0.75
CA TYR A 251 -22.47 -14.84 -0.13
C TYR A 251 -22.97 -16.27 0.14
N LEU A 252 -22.43 -17.27 -0.56
CA LEU A 252 -22.82 -18.68 -0.49
C LEU A 252 -22.70 -19.25 0.94
N PRO A 253 -21.61 -19.04 1.71
CA PRO A 253 -21.52 -19.50 3.08
C PRO A 253 -22.67 -18.98 3.96
N ARG A 254 -23.07 -17.72 3.78
CA ARG A 254 -24.16 -17.10 4.56
C ARG A 254 -25.55 -17.66 4.19
N MET A 255 -25.76 -18.00 2.91
CA MET A 255 -26.97 -18.72 2.49
C MET A 255 -27.00 -20.13 3.10
N ILE A 256 -25.88 -20.84 3.04
CA ILE A 256 -25.76 -22.20 3.59
C ILE A 256 -25.99 -22.18 5.09
N THR A 257 -25.33 -21.29 5.85
CA THR A 257 -25.55 -21.19 7.31
C THR A 257 -27.00 -20.84 7.65
N SER A 258 -27.64 -19.93 6.91
CA SER A 258 -29.06 -19.61 7.13
C SER A 258 -30.01 -20.78 6.81
N ILE A 259 -29.63 -21.73 5.95
CA ILE A 259 -30.39 -22.95 5.64
C ILE A 259 -30.11 -24.03 6.70
N LEU A 260 -28.84 -24.24 7.05
CA LEU A 260 -28.39 -25.21 8.04
C LEU A 260 -28.93 -24.89 9.44
N GLU A 261 -28.98 -23.62 9.82
CA GLU A 261 -29.63 -23.17 11.06
C GLU A 261 -31.08 -23.70 11.17
N LYS A 262 -31.78 -23.97 10.05
CA LYS A 262 -33.13 -24.55 10.07
C LYS A 262 -33.17 -26.07 10.01
N ILE A 263 -32.26 -26.70 9.29
CA ILE A 263 -32.18 -28.17 9.18
C ILE A 263 -31.78 -28.77 10.53
N LEU A 264 -30.83 -28.13 11.23
CA LEU A 264 -30.46 -28.52 12.59
C LEU A 264 -31.59 -28.28 13.60
N ILE A 265 -32.36 -27.19 13.45
CA ILE A 265 -33.54 -26.90 14.31
C ILE A 265 -34.71 -27.86 14.07
N ASN A 266 -34.91 -28.40 12.86
CA ASN A 266 -36.01 -29.34 12.59
C ASN A 266 -35.60 -30.83 12.63
N GLY A 267 -34.30 -31.17 12.55
CA GLY A 267 -33.83 -32.56 12.49
C GLY A 267 -33.12 -33.07 13.74
N VAL A 268 -32.57 -32.19 14.59
CA VAL A 268 -31.73 -32.59 15.73
C VAL A 268 -32.22 -31.98 17.06
N LEU A 269 -32.96 -30.87 17.01
CA LEU A 269 -33.39 -30.14 18.20
C LEU A 269 -34.81 -30.48 18.68
N GLN A 270 -35.25 -31.73 18.53
CA GLN A 270 -36.31 -32.28 19.37
C GLN A 270 -35.76 -33.16 20.51
N ASN A 271 -34.45 -33.45 20.54
CA ASN A 271 -33.83 -34.26 21.60
C ASN A 271 -32.55 -33.65 22.19
N VAL A 272 -32.17 -32.40 21.87
CA VAL A 272 -30.98 -31.79 22.51
C VAL A 272 -31.29 -30.35 22.91
N ASP A 273 -31.75 -30.21 24.14
CA ASP A 273 -31.90 -28.92 24.82
C ASP A 273 -30.50 -28.41 25.25
N LEU A 274 -29.79 -27.73 24.35
CA LEU A 274 -28.50 -27.08 24.63
C LEU A 274 -28.64 -25.84 25.54
N SER A 275 -29.79 -25.66 26.20
CA SER A 275 -29.98 -24.74 27.31
C SER A 275 -29.83 -25.41 28.67
N SER A 276 -29.37 -26.66 28.73
CA SER A 276 -28.90 -27.27 29.97
C SER A 276 -27.54 -27.91 29.82
N GLY A 277 -26.61 -27.54 30.70
CA GLY A 277 -25.43 -28.35 30.95
C GLY A 277 -25.90 -29.71 31.45
N ALA A 278 -25.92 -30.66 30.54
CA ALA A 278 -25.79 -32.07 30.81
C ALA A 278 -24.77 -32.56 29.79
N ALA A 279 -23.51 -32.63 30.22
CA ALA A 279 -22.57 -33.56 29.64
C ALA A 279 -23.07 -34.96 30.04
N ASP A 280 -24.01 -35.52 29.28
CA ASP A 280 -24.14 -36.97 29.27
C ASP A 280 -22.96 -37.49 28.45
N PHE A 281 -21.98 -37.99 29.18
CA PHE A 281 -20.86 -38.74 28.65
C PHE A 281 -21.39 -39.83 27.72
N LEU A 282 -20.94 -39.84 26.45
CA LEU A 282 -20.89 -41.07 25.67
C LEU A 282 -19.98 -42.01 26.46
N GLU A 283 -20.54 -43.06 27.08
CA GLU A 283 -19.74 -44.10 27.71
C GLU A 283 -18.85 -44.74 26.64
N VAL A 284 -17.54 -44.51 26.76
CA VAL A 284 -16.53 -45.14 25.91
C VAL A 284 -15.99 -46.34 26.67
N THR A 285 -16.39 -47.53 26.27
CA THR A 285 -15.80 -48.75 26.82
C THR A 285 -14.54 -49.06 26.03
N VAL A 286 -13.38 -49.03 26.71
CA VAL A 286 -12.09 -49.35 26.12
C VAL A 286 -11.71 -50.77 26.54
N THR A 287 -11.70 -51.71 25.59
CA THR A 287 -11.28 -53.09 25.84
C THR A 287 -9.94 -53.38 25.18
N LYS A 288 -9.04 -54.03 25.92
CA LYS A 288 -7.73 -54.46 25.43
C LYS A 288 -7.80 -55.93 25.05
N GLU A 289 -7.70 -56.25 23.78
CA GLU A 289 -7.54 -57.62 23.31
C GLU A 289 -6.08 -57.85 22.93
N THR A 290 -5.52 -59.01 23.31
CA THR A 290 -4.15 -59.38 22.96
C THR A 290 -4.21 -60.69 22.19
N ASP A 291 -3.68 -60.69 20.97
CA ASP A 291 -3.68 -61.90 20.15
C ASP A 291 -2.66 -62.93 20.67
N SER A 292 -2.74 -64.16 20.15
CA SER A 292 -1.87 -65.28 20.54
C SER A 292 -0.38 -65.11 20.18
N LYS A 293 0.00 -63.98 19.56
CA LYS A 293 1.38 -63.58 19.24
C LYS A 293 1.86 -62.38 20.07
N GLY A 294 1.09 -61.93 21.06
CA GLY A 294 1.50 -60.93 22.05
C GLY A 294 1.30 -59.47 21.62
N VAL A 295 0.55 -59.21 20.54
CA VAL A 295 0.22 -57.84 20.11
C VAL A 295 -1.07 -57.39 20.77
N SER A 296 -1.00 -56.32 21.58
CA SER A 296 -2.17 -55.74 22.25
C SER A 296 -2.84 -54.66 21.41
N THR A 297 -4.12 -54.86 21.08
CA THR A 297 -4.98 -53.88 20.41
C THR A 297 -6.03 -53.33 21.36
N TRP A 298 -6.19 -52.01 21.37
CA TRP A 298 -7.17 -51.31 22.19
C TRP A 298 -8.37 -50.94 21.32
N LYS A 299 -9.55 -51.46 21.69
CA LYS A 299 -10.81 -51.26 20.98
C LYS A 299 -11.66 -50.28 21.79
N MET A 300 -12.06 -49.17 21.17
CA MET A 300 -12.97 -48.20 21.77
C MET A 300 -14.35 -48.37 21.15
N ILE A 301 -15.36 -48.68 21.98
CA ILE A 301 -16.73 -48.88 21.54
C ILE A 301 -17.56 -47.69 22.05
N PHE A 302 -18.19 -46.99 21.11
CA PHE A 302 -19.14 -45.91 21.39
C PHE A 302 -20.56 -46.47 21.30
N SER A 303 -21.45 -46.07 22.21
CA SER A 303 -22.81 -46.60 22.36
C SER A 303 -23.78 -46.35 21.17
N GLY A 304 -23.28 -45.83 20.05
CA GLY A 304 -23.99 -45.68 18.77
C GLY A 304 -23.53 -46.62 17.64
N GLY A 305 -22.69 -47.63 17.91
CA GLY A 305 -22.35 -48.68 16.92
C GLY A 305 -21.25 -48.35 15.91
N LEU A 306 -20.52 -47.25 16.08
CA LEU A 306 -19.32 -46.92 15.29
C LEU A 306 -18.08 -47.53 15.96
N THR A 307 -17.34 -48.37 15.23
CA THR A 307 -16.04 -48.90 15.65
C THR A 307 -14.92 -48.24 14.84
N ALA A 308 -14.00 -47.56 15.51
CA ALA A 308 -12.75 -47.06 14.95
C ALA A 308 -11.56 -47.81 15.58
N GLY A 309 -10.65 -48.32 14.75
CA GLY A 309 -9.43 -48.98 15.21
C GLY A 309 -8.23 -48.05 15.11
N VAL A 310 -7.41 -47.99 16.16
CA VAL A 310 -6.14 -47.24 16.17
C VAL A 310 -5.00 -48.25 16.24
N GLN A 311 -4.12 -48.27 15.25
CA GLN A 311 -2.86 -49.01 15.30
C GLN A 311 -1.71 -48.03 15.55
N LEU A 312 -0.84 -48.40 16.50
CA LEU A 312 0.33 -47.64 16.89
C LEU A 312 1.57 -48.24 16.24
N THR A 313 2.17 -47.51 15.30
CA THR A 313 3.55 -47.72 14.87
C THR A 313 4.25 -46.36 14.78
N ASN A 314 5.33 -46.21 15.55
CA ASN A 314 6.30 -45.11 15.51
C ASN A 314 5.77 -43.67 15.44
N LYS A 315 5.08 -43.25 16.52
CA LYS A 315 4.92 -41.84 16.96
C LYS A 315 4.36 -40.83 15.92
N MET A 316 3.41 -41.22 15.07
CA MET A 316 2.47 -40.28 14.47
C MET A 316 1.04 -40.84 14.48
N PHE A 317 0.06 -40.00 14.83
CA PHE A 317 -1.36 -40.35 14.78
C PHE A 317 -1.84 -40.30 13.33
N GLN A 318 -2.24 -41.43 12.77
CA GLN A 318 -2.96 -41.46 11.50
C GLN A 318 -4.38 -42.00 11.76
N LEU A 319 -5.38 -41.13 11.58
CA LEU A 319 -6.78 -41.52 11.63
C LEU A 319 -7.17 -42.07 10.25
N VAL A 320 -7.37 -43.39 10.15
CA VAL A 320 -7.83 -44.02 8.91
C VAL A 320 -9.35 -44.20 8.99
N ILE A 321 -10.08 -43.46 8.16
CA ILE A 321 -11.50 -43.69 7.90
C ILE A 321 -11.60 -44.39 6.54
N SER A 322 -11.98 -45.67 6.52
CA SER A 322 -12.22 -46.39 5.28
C SER A 322 -13.65 -46.10 4.78
N ALA A 323 -13.76 -45.47 3.62
CA ALA A 323 -14.98 -45.45 2.81
C ALA A 323 -14.69 -46.14 1.48
N SER A 324 -15.43 -47.20 1.17
CA SER A 324 -15.32 -47.97 -0.06
C SER A 324 -16.15 -47.34 -1.17
N ALA A 325 -15.54 -46.88 -2.27
CA ALA A 325 -16.14 -46.89 -3.61
C ALA A 325 -15.12 -46.56 -4.71
N SER A 326 -15.09 -47.43 -5.71
CA SER A 326 -14.18 -47.45 -6.87
C SER A 326 -14.75 -46.68 -8.06
N TYR A 327 -13.96 -45.86 -8.77
CA TYR A 327 -14.19 -45.54 -10.20
C TYR A 327 -12.86 -45.28 -10.93
N ARG A 328 -12.68 -45.95 -12.06
CA ARG A 328 -11.49 -45.96 -12.93
C ARG A 328 -11.89 -45.37 -14.28
N THR A 329 -11.12 -44.43 -14.83
CA THR A 329 -11.23 -44.01 -16.24
C THR A 329 -9.84 -44.02 -16.89
N GLN A 330 -9.73 -44.81 -17.95
CA GLN A 330 -8.52 -44.99 -18.79
C GLN A 330 -8.35 -43.82 -19.77
N PHE A 331 -7.09 -43.39 -19.97
CA PHE A 331 -6.66 -42.68 -21.17
C PHE A 331 -5.59 -43.55 -21.85
N GLU A 332 -5.84 -44.00 -23.07
CA GLU A 332 -4.87 -44.68 -23.92
C GLU A 332 -4.07 -43.64 -24.72
N GLY A 333 -2.78 -43.53 -24.42
CA GLY A 333 -1.78 -42.85 -25.25
C GLY A 333 -0.64 -43.83 -25.52
N GLN A 334 -0.39 -44.12 -26.80
CA GLN A 334 0.57 -45.10 -27.28
C GLN A 334 2.02 -44.69 -26.94
N ASN A 335 2.60 -45.24 -25.88
CA ASN A 335 4.04 -45.43 -25.79
C ASN A 335 4.38 -46.83 -26.34
N THR A 336 5.48 -46.98 -27.06
CA THR A 336 6.00 -48.29 -27.48
C THR A 336 7.32 -48.56 -26.75
N GLU A 337 7.71 -49.82 -26.61
CA GLU A 337 8.88 -50.24 -25.81
C GLU A 337 10.20 -49.59 -26.28
N ASN A 338 10.27 -49.18 -27.56
CA ASN A 338 11.43 -48.49 -28.14
C ASN A 338 11.47 -46.96 -27.89
N ASN A 339 10.38 -46.36 -27.40
CA ASN A 339 10.26 -44.92 -27.16
C ASN A 339 10.27 -44.53 -25.68
N THR A 340 10.43 -45.50 -24.76
CA THR A 340 10.48 -45.22 -23.34
C THR A 340 11.91 -44.86 -22.93
N LEU A 341 12.12 -43.64 -22.41
CA LEU A 341 13.41 -43.18 -21.86
C LEU A 341 13.75 -43.82 -20.49
N PHE A 342 12.90 -44.70 -19.98
CA PHE A 342 12.96 -45.21 -18.60
C PHE A 342 13.25 -46.71 -18.58
N THR A 343 14.05 -47.16 -17.61
CA THR A 343 14.35 -48.57 -17.37
C THR A 343 13.54 -49.09 -16.18
N TYR A 344 12.56 -49.95 -16.47
CA TYR A 344 11.66 -50.52 -15.47
C TYR A 344 12.26 -51.80 -14.88
N GLY A 345 12.83 -51.72 -13.67
CA GLY A 345 13.47 -52.86 -13.00
C GLY A 345 12.62 -53.41 -11.86
N GLY A 346 12.23 -54.69 -11.92
CA GLY A 346 11.76 -55.44 -10.75
C GLY A 346 10.76 -56.58 -11.03
N SER A 347 11.15 -57.82 -10.71
CA SER A 347 10.39 -59.09 -10.75
C SER A 347 9.67 -59.44 -12.08
N ALA A 348 9.58 -60.74 -12.39
CA ALA A 348 9.12 -61.26 -13.69
C ALA A 348 7.70 -60.82 -14.13
N SER A 349 6.90 -60.23 -13.23
CA SER A 349 5.55 -59.72 -13.54
C SER A 349 5.47 -58.22 -13.87
N ASN A 350 6.51 -57.41 -13.57
CA ASN A 350 6.53 -55.96 -13.82
C ASN A 350 7.64 -55.55 -14.80
N ALA A 351 7.92 -56.40 -15.78
CA ALA A 351 9.08 -56.28 -16.66
C ALA A 351 8.92 -55.29 -17.84
N ASN A 352 7.72 -54.77 -18.11
CA ASN A 352 7.52 -53.80 -19.19
C ASN A 352 6.63 -52.61 -18.78
N TRP A 353 6.63 -51.56 -19.62
CA TRP A 353 5.86 -50.33 -19.39
C TRP A 353 4.33 -50.54 -19.32
N THR A 354 3.79 -51.61 -19.93
CA THR A 354 2.35 -51.96 -19.87
C THR A 354 1.94 -52.66 -18.58
N SER A 355 2.87 -53.29 -17.85
CA SER A 355 2.56 -54.07 -16.63
C SER A 355 3.03 -53.42 -15.33
N HIS A 356 3.65 -52.24 -15.39
CA HIS A 356 4.15 -51.53 -14.21
C HIS A 356 3.03 -50.77 -13.47
N ILE A 357 2.62 -51.27 -12.30
CA ILE A 357 1.49 -50.74 -11.48
C ILE A 357 1.98 -50.12 -10.15
N ASP A 358 3.28 -49.88 -9.99
CA ASP A 358 3.79 -49.28 -8.76
C ASP A 358 3.64 -47.75 -8.76
N THR A 359 2.62 -47.26 -8.04
CA THR A 359 2.38 -45.82 -7.85
C THR A 359 3.45 -45.10 -7.02
N SER A 360 4.38 -45.82 -6.40
CA SER A 360 5.52 -45.28 -5.65
C SER A 360 6.83 -45.28 -6.45
N TYR A 361 6.82 -45.83 -7.67
CA TYR A 361 8.01 -45.91 -8.51
C TYR A 361 8.46 -44.52 -8.98
N THR A 362 9.68 -44.17 -8.60
CA THR A 362 10.41 -43.03 -9.16
C THR A 362 11.44 -43.57 -10.15
N PRO A 363 11.40 -43.17 -11.43
CA PRO A 363 12.37 -43.65 -12.40
C PRO A 363 13.79 -43.30 -11.95
N VAL A 364 14.70 -44.26 -12.08
CA VAL A 364 16.09 -44.09 -11.63
C VAL A 364 16.82 -43.21 -12.65
N PHE A 365 16.84 -41.89 -12.42
CA PHE A 365 17.41 -40.88 -13.32
C PHE A 365 18.94 -40.93 -13.44
N PHE A 366 19.62 -41.56 -12.48
CA PHE A 366 21.07 -41.65 -12.41
C PHE A 366 21.48 -43.08 -12.02
N ASN A 367 22.46 -43.65 -12.74
CA ASN A 367 23.03 -44.94 -12.39
C ASN A 367 24.48 -44.75 -11.94
N ALA A 368 24.77 -45.01 -10.68
CA ALA A 368 26.11 -44.92 -10.11
C ALA A 368 27.13 -45.83 -10.83
N ASN A 369 26.66 -46.86 -11.54
CA ASN A 369 27.48 -47.64 -12.45
C ASN A 369 27.69 -46.88 -13.77
N LEU A 370 28.74 -46.06 -13.82
CA LEU A 370 29.11 -45.23 -14.97
C LEU A 370 29.38 -46.04 -16.25
N THR A 371 29.67 -47.34 -16.12
CA THR A 371 29.80 -48.30 -17.23
C THR A 371 28.48 -48.51 -17.97
N VAL A 372 27.38 -48.54 -17.22
CA VAL A 372 26.01 -48.67 -17.75
C VAL A 372 25.52 -47.32 -18.27
N MET A 373 25.83 -46.24 -17.56
CA MET A 373 25.41 -44.88 -17.94
C MET A 373 26.10 -44.38 -19.22
N PHE A 374 27.38 -44.72 -19.42
CA PHE A 374 28.16 -44.36 -20.61
C PHE A 374 28.75 -45.62 -21.24
N PRO A 375 28.02 -46.31 -22.14
CA PRO A 375 28.53 -47.52 -22.79
C PRO A 375 29.81 -47.27 -23.61
N ASP A 376 29.93 -46.08 -24.19
CA ASP A 376 31.11 -45.61 -24.94
C ASP A 376 32.28 -45.26 -24.00
N PRO A 377 33.45 -45.92 -24.12
CA PRO A 377 34.62 -45.66 -23.28
C PRO A 377 35.18 -44.24 -23.37
N SER A 378 35.08 -43.59 -24.54
CA SER A 378 35.65 -42.26 -24.78
C SER A 378 34.83 -41.16 -24.11
N LYS A 379 33.50 -41.26 -24.18
CA LYS A 379 32.57 -40.37 -23.49
C LYS A 379 32.64 -40.58 -21.98
N ARG A 380 32.81 -41.83 -21.54
CA ARG A 380 32.98 -42.17 -20.12
C ARG A 380 34.23 -41.53 -19.52
N SER A 381 35.38 -41.60 -20.20
CA SER A 381 36.62 -40.99 -19.68
C SER A 381 36.50 -39.46 -19.60
N THR A 382 35.86 -38.83 -20.59
CA THR A 382 35.63 -37.38 -20.62
C THR A 382 34.65 -36.93 -19.53
N ALA A 383 33.59 -37.69 -19.27
CA ALA A 383 32.66 -37.43 -18.17
C ALA A 383 33.36 -37.53 -16.81
N ILE A 384 34.20 -38.55 -16.63
CA ILE A 384 34.96 -38.78 -15.39
C ILE A 384 35.98 -37.66 -15.19
N SER A 385 36.75 -37.28 -16.22
CA SER A 385 37.74 -36.21 -16.09
C SER A 385 37.10 -34.87 -15.79
N THR A 386 36.00 -34.53 -16.46
CA THR A 386 35.28 -33.25 -16.31
C THR A 386 34.62 -33.13 -14.93
N CYS A 387 33.88 -34.15 -14.50
CA CYS A 387 33.15 -34.08 -13.24
C CYS A 387 34.05 -34.31 -12.01
N ASN A 388 35.26 -34.85 -12.18
CA ASN A 388 36.21 -35.08 -11.08
C ASN A 388 37.38 -34.09 -11.06
N SER A 389 37.48 -33.17 -12.01
CA SER A 389 38.55 -32.17 -12.03
C SER A 389 38.27 -31.03 -11.05
N GLY A 390 39.00 -31.02 -9.92
CA GLY A 390 39.21 -29.83 -9.09
C GLY A 390 38.52 -29.81 -7.72
N LYS A 391 39.33 -29.92 -6.65
CA LYS A 391 39.06 -29.53 -5.24
C LYS A 391 38.24 -30.44 -4.31
N SER A 392 37.85 -31.65 -4.70
CA SER A 392 37.27 -32.64 -3.77
C SER A 392 38.02 -33.97 -3.84
N THR A 393 38.41 -34.53 -2.69
CA THR A 393 39.06 -35.84 -2.57
C THR A 393 38.09 -37.02 -2.76
N ASP A 394 36.81 -36.75 -3.01
CA ASP A 394 35.77 -37.75 -3.02
C ASP A 394 35.51 -38.27 -4.43
N SER A 395 35.71 -39.56 -4.69
CA SER A 395 35.53 -40.17 -6.02
C SER A 395 34.11 -40.71 -6.26
N ASP A 396 33.18 -40.49 -5.33
CA ASP A 396 31.83 -41.05 -5.37
C ASP A 396 30.93 -40.41 -6.47
N PRO A 397 30.46 -41.19 -7.47
CA PRO A 397 29.58 -40.71 -8.53
C PRO A 397 28.22 -40.20 -8.04
N GLU A 398 27.69 -40.73 -6.94
CA GLU A 398 26.38 -40.34 -6.38
C GLU A 398 26.35 -38.87 -5.95
N LYS A 399 27.46 -38.38 -5.38
CA LYS A 399 27.56 -37.00 -4.89
C LYS A 399 27.64 -35.97 -6.01
N ARG A 400 27.99 -36.41 -7.24
CA ARG A 400 28.12 -35.58 -8.44
C ARG A 400 27.17 -35.99 -9.58
N LYS A 401 26.07 -36.65 -9.23
CA LYS A 401 25.09 -37.19 -10.19
C LYS A 401 24.57 -36.16 -11.21
N GLU A 402 24.46 -34.89 -10.82
CA GLU A 402 23.97 -33.80 -11.66
C GLU A 402 24.98 -33.42 -12.76
N CYS A 403 26.28 -33.38 -12.45
CA CYS A 403 27.33 -33.16 -13.46
C CYS A 403 27.38 -34.31 -14.47
N TYR A 404 27.33 -35.55 -13.99
CA TYR A 404 27.31 -36.74 -14.86
C TYR A 404 26.03 -36.80 -15.71
N PHE A 405 24.90 -36.37 -15.17
CA PHE A 405 23.64 -36.28 -15.89
C PHE A 405 23.67 -35.21 -16.98
N ASP A 406 24.10 -34.00 -16.67
CA ASP A 406 24.22 -32.90 -17.64
C ASP A 406 25.18 -33.28 -18.77
N PHE A 407 26.32 -33.91 -18.45
CA PHE A 407 27.23 -34.43 -19.46
C PHE A 407 26.58 -35.52 -20.32
N LYS A 408 25.76 -36.41 -19.73
CA LYS A 408 25.07 -37.47 -20.47
C LYS A 408 24.01 -36.94 -21.44
N VAL A 409 23.29 -35.91 -21.05
CA VAL A 409 22.19 -35.34 -21.85
C VAL A 409 22.73 -34.38 -22.92
N THR A 410 23.75 -33.59 -22.58
CA THR A 410 24.22 -32.50 -23.45
C THR A 410 25.50 -32.80 -24.19
N GLU A 411 26.26 -33.81 -23.75
CA GLU A 411 27.62 -34.16 -24.22
C GLU A 411 28.60 -32.97 -24.18
N ASN A 412 28.29 -31.92 -23.39
CA ASN A 412 29.09 -30.71 -23.27
C ASN A 412 29.85 -30.68 -21.93
N ALA A 413 31.17 -30.82 -22.00
CA ALA A 413 32.04 -30.80 -20.84
C ALA A 413 32.03 -29.46 -20.08
N ALA A 414 31.95 -28.33 -20.79
CA ALA A 414 32.00 -27.01 -20.15
C ALA A 414 30.74 -26.74 -19.32
N LEU A 415 29.57 -27.17 -19.81
CA LEU A 415 28.31 -27.05 -19.09
C LEU A 415 28.29 -27.93 -17.83
N ALA A 416 28.73 -29.19 -17.96
CA ALA A 416 28.80 -30.12 -16.84
C ALA A 416 29.78 -29.64 -15.74
N ALA A 417 30.92 -29.07 -16.12
CA ALA A 417 31.86 -28.46 -15.18
C ALA A 417 31.24 -27.29 -14.40
N SER A 418 30.52 -26.40 -15.10
CA SER A 418 29.81 -25.28 -14.46
C SER A 418 28.76 -25.75 -13.44
N THR A 419 28.07 -26.86 -13.70
CA THR A 419 27.11 -27.46 -12.75
C THR A 419 27.82 -27.95 -11.49
N SER A 420 29.00 -28.55 -11.63
CA SER A 420 29.83 -29.02 -10.50
C SER A 420 30.32 -27.86 -9.62
N ASP A 421 30.83 -26.79 -10.24
CA ASP A 421 31.32 -25.60 -9.53
C ASP A 421 30.18 -24.90 -8.76
N THR A 422 29.02 -24.80 -9.39
CA THR A 422 27.82 -24.19 -8.76
C THR A 422 27.36 -24.98 -7.54
N LYS A 423 27.43 -26.32 -7.58
CA LYS A 423 27.06 -27.17 -6.44
C LYS A 423 28.04 -27.04 -5.27
N THR A 424 29.32 -26.89 -5.57
CA THR A 424 30.35 -26.65 -4.53
C THR A 424 30.13 -25.30 -3.85
N ALA A 425 29.90 -24.25 -4.64
CA ALA A 425 29.54 -22.92 -4.13
C ALA A 425 28.23 -22.93 -3.32
N LEU A 426 27.23 -23.72 -3.75
CA LEU A 426 25.97 -23.89 -3.02
C LEU A 426 26.17 -24.60 -1.67
N ALA A 427 27.03 -25.63 -1.60
CA ALA A 427 27.35 -26.33 -0.36
C ALA A 427 28.10 -25.45 0.65
N GLU A 428 29.03 -24.61 0.17
CA GLU A 428 29.71 -23.60 0.98
C GLU A 428 28.71 -22.54 1.48
N THR A 429 27.83 -22.05 0.60
CA THR A 429 26.78 -21.09 0.95
C THR A 429 25.77 -21.68 1.95
N GLN A 430 25.42 -22.95 1.81
CA GLN A 430 24.49 -23.65 2.70
C GLN A 430 25.10 -23.88 4.08
N SER A 431 26.41 -24.11 4.18
CA SER A 431 27.13 -24.20 5.45
C SER A 431 27.24 -22.84 6.14
N ALA A 432 27.40 -21.75 5.37
CA ALA A 432 27.35 -20.39 5.91
C ALA A 432 25.93 -19.98 6.36
N LEU A 433 24.89 -20.45 5.67
CA LEU A 433 23.48 -20.22 6.06
C LEU A 433 23.04 -21.03 7.30
N ALA A 434 23.75 -22.10 7.63
CA ALA A 434 23.43 -23.00 8.74
C ALA A 434 24.06 -22.57 10.09
N ASN A 435 24.88 -21.53 10.12
CA ASN A 435 25.50 -20.99 11.34
C ASN A 435 24.60 -19.90 11.96
N TYR A 436 24.10 -20.13 13.17
CA TYR A 436 23.25 -19.16 13.87
C TYR A 436 24.12 -18.19 14.69
N PRO A 437 23.75 -16.90 14.80
CA PRO A 437 24.48 -15.97 15.67
C PRO A 437 24.25 -16.31 17.15
N PRO A 438 25.26 -16.20 18.02
CA PRO A 438 25.13 -16.50 19.45
C PRO A 438 24.15 -15.55 20.14
N GLU A 439 23.33 -16.06 21.06
CA GLU A 439 22.27 -15.29 21.74
C GLU A 439 22.52 -15.16 23.25
N ILE A 440 22.34 -13.96 23.80
CA ILE A 440 22.37 -13.72 25.26
C ILE A 440 21.04 -14.17 25.87
N LYS A 441 21.04 -15.30 26.59
CA LYS A 441 19.83 -15.82 27.28
C LYS A 441 19.38 -14.92 28.44
N ASN A 442 20.27 -14.10 29.00
CA ASN A 442 19.95 -13.09 30.01
C ASN A 442 19.54 -11.74 29.38
N GLY A 443 18.90 -11.76 28.20
CA GLY A 443 18.71 -10.56 27.36
C GLY A 443 17.80 -9.47 27.94
N ASN A 444 16.89 -9.81 28.85
CA ASN A 444 15.88 -8.89 29.41
C ASN A 444 16.32 -8.21 30.72
N VAL A 445 17.62 -8.09 30.96
CA VAL A 445 18.16 -7.50 32.18
C VAL A 445 18.08 -5.97 32.10
N THR A 446 17.47 -5.37 33.12
CA THR A 446 17.50 -3.92 33.34
C THR A 446 18.64 -3.60 34.30
N ILE A 447 19.51 -2.68 33.90
CA ILE A 447 20.64 -2.20 34.70
C ILE A 447 20.16 -1.06 35.59
N GLU A 448 20.15 -1.28 36.91
CA GLU A 448 19.76 -0.29 37.92
C GLU A 448 21.02 0.28 38.57
N VAL A 449 21.29 1.57 38.33
CA VAL A 449 22.54 2.22 38.74
C VAL A 449 22.30 3.60 39.35
N THR A 450 23.15 3.98 40.29
CA THR A 450 23.14 5.30 40.94
C THR A 450 24.36 6.09 40.50
N VAL A 451 24.22 7.41 40.30
CA VAL A 451 25.34 8.29 39.94
C VAL A 451 26.49 8.13 40.95
N GLY A 452 27.71 7.89 40.46
CA GLY A 452 28.92 7.63 41.25
C GLY A 452 29.05 6.21 41.82
N GLY A 453 28.06 5.34 41.64
CA GLY A 453 28.08 3.94 42.08
C GLY A 453 28.89 3.01 41.18
N ASN A 454 29.05 1.76 41.62
CA ASN A 454 29.68 0.68 40.87
C ASN A 454 28.68 -0.46 40.59
N TYR A 455 28.73 -1.06 39.41
CA TYR A 455 27.82 -2.12 38.97
C TYR A 455 28.56 -3.26 38.26
N SER A 456 28.10 -4.50 38.45
CA SER A 456 28.69 -5.68 37.80
C SER A 456 27.62 -6.71 37.39
N LEU A 457 27.73 -7.26 36.19
CA LEU A 457 26.79 -8.26 35.64
C LEU A 457 27.55 -9.37 34.90
N VAL A 458 27.19 -10.64 35.16
CA VAL A 458 27.71 -11.79 34.40
C VAL A 458 26.83 -12.02 33.17
N LEU A 459 27.44 -12.04 31.99
CA LEU A 459 26.78 -12.25 30.69
C LEU A 459 26.75 -13.74 30.35
N ASN A 460 25.54 -14.28 30.12
CA ASN A 460 25.35 -15.66 29.67
C ASN A 460 24.91 -15.68 28.20
N ALA A 461 25.83 -16.05 27.32
CA ALA A 461 25.58 -16.24 25.89
C ALA A 461 25.68 -17.71 25.53
N VAL A 462 24.74 -18.18 24.72
CA VAL A 462 24.63 -19.56 24.24
C VAL A 462 24.55 -19.53 22.73
N ASP A 463 25.28 -20.44 22.09
CA ASP A 463 25.19 -20.71 20.66
C ASP A 463 24.49 -22.06 20.47
N GLU A 464 23.64 -22.16 19.44
CA GLU A 464 22.99 -23.43 19.07
C GLU A 464 23.97 -24.38 18.36
N ASN A 465 25.08 -23.85 17.83
CA ASN A 465 26.15 -24.60 17.20
C ASN A 465 27.10 -25.18 18.28
N GLU A 466 27.11 -26.51 18.45
CA GLU A 466 27.99 -27.18 19.44
C GLU A 466 29.48 -27.00 19.09
N GLY A 467 30.25 -26.35 19.98
CA GLY A 467 31.71 -26.28 19.91
C GLY A 467 32.33 -24.93 19.52
N ASP A 468 31.52 -23.91 19.21
CA ASP A 468 32.03 -22.57 18.87
C ASP A 468 32.42 -21.73 20.11
N THR A 469 33.44 -20.88 19.98
CA THR A 469 33.97 -20.07 21.10
C THR A 469 33.44 -18.65 21.03
N ILE A 470 32.68 -18.24 22.06
CA ILE A 470 32.00 -16.94 22.11
C ILE A 470 32.87 -15.86 22.77
N PHE A 471 32.95 -14.67 22.17
CA PHE A 471 33.60 -13.49 22.72
C PHE A 471 32.69 -12.26 22.69
N PHE A 472 32.91 -11.33 23.63
CA PHE A 472 32.15 -10.10 23.78
C PHE A 472 33.02 -8.89 23.41
N LEU A 473 32.44 -7.94 22.68
CA LEU A 473 33.08 -6.71 22.23
C LEU A 473 32.24 -5.52 22.68
N LEU A 474 32.86 -4.57 23.39
CA LEU A 474 32.22 -3.33 23.80
C LEU A 474 32.34 -2.30 22.68
N ASN A 475 31.22 -1.67 22.30
CA ASN A 475 31.23 -0.65 21.25
C ASN A 475 31.93 0.64 21.72
N SER A 476 32.50 1.41 20.78
CA SER A 476 33.24 2.66 21.06
C SER A 476 32.45 3.73 21.80
N ASP A 477 31.13 3.71 21.67
CA ASP A 477 30.22 4.74 22.20
C ASP A 477 29.79 4.46 23.65
N ALA A 478 30.44 3.50 24.32
CA ALA A 478 30.12 3.13 25.68
C ALA A 478 30.44 4.27 26.68
N PRO A 479 29.61 4.47 27.72
CA PRO A 479 29.87 5.45 28.77
C PRO A 479 31.20 5.20 29.48
N SER A 480 31.82 6.27 29.97
CA SER A 480 33.05 6.21 30.76
C SER A 480 32.89 5.27 31.96
N GLY A 481 33.90 4.42 32.18
CA GLY A 481 33.93 3.47 33.30
C GLY A 481 33.34 2.07 33.01
N VAL A 482 32.76 1.83 31.82
CA VAL A 482 32.26 0.52 31.40
C VAL A 482 33.38 -0.32 30.79
N THR A 483 33.56 -1.55 31.27
CA THR A 483 34.51 -2.53 30.74
C THR A 483 33.89 -3.94 30.69
N VAL A 484 34.37 -4.78 29.78
CA VAL A 484 33.91 -6.18 29.63
C VAL A 484 35.12 -7.11 29.67
N ASN A 485 35.06 -8.13 30.54
CA ASN A 485 36.10 -9.15 30.65
C ASN A 485 35.63 -10.46 30.00
N ASN A 486 36.31 -10.88 28.92
CA ASN A 486 35.98 -12.09 28.17
C ASN A 486 36.30 -13.41 28.90
N ALA A 487 37.28 -13.42 29.82
CA ALA A 487 37.65 -14.62 30.57
C ALA A 487 36.61 -14.96 31.64
N THR A 488 36.11 -13.94 32.34
CA THR A 488 35.10 -14.07 33.39
C THR A 488 33.67 -13.82 32.90
N LYS A 489 33.51 -13.42 31.63
CA LYS A 489 32.23 -13.04 31.00
C LYS A 489 31.45 -12.00 31.82
N THR A 490 32.16 -11.01 32.40
CA THR A 490 31.54 -9.99 33.26
C THR A 490 31.65 -8.61 32.65
N LEU A 491 30.53 -7.87 32.70
CA LEU A 491 30.48 -6.43 32.48
C LEU A 491 30.62 -5.73 33.82
N THR A 492 31.53 -4.77 33.90
CA THR A 492 31.75 -3.92 35.07
C THR A 492 31.63 -2.45 34.70
N TRP A 493 30.94 -1.67 35.54
CA TRP A 493 30.81 -0.23 35.41
C TRP A 493 31.26 0.43 36.69
N VAL A 494 32.36 1.16 36.65
CA VAL A 494 32.95 1.84 37.81
C VAL A 494 32.80 3.34 37.65
N GLY A 495 32.23 4.00 38.67
CA GLY A 495 32.05 5.45 38.66
C GLY A 495 31.04 5.94 37.63
N VAL A 496 29.78 5.51 37.76
CA VAL A 496 28.69 5.88 36.83
C VAL A 496 28.58 7.41 36.69
N PRO A 497 28.71 7.98 35.47
CA PRO A 497 28.71 9.42 35.27
C PRO A 497 27.32 10.04 35.49
N ASP A 498 27.27 11.34 35.81
CA ASP A 498 26.01 12.10 35.79
C ASP A 498 25.73 12.58 34.36
N SER A 499 24.92 11.83 33.60
CA SER A 499 24.51 12.16 32.23
C SER A 499 22.99 12.11 32.06
N ASN A 500 22.48 12.82 31.06
CA ASN A 500 21.06 12.82 30.69
C ASN A 500 20.75 11.80 29.56
N SER A 501 21.76 11.11 29.05
CA SER A 501 21.61 10.03 28.06
C SER A 501 22.78 9.05 28.14
N MET A 502 22.50 7.75 28.14
CA MET A 502 23.52 6.69 28.14
C MET A 502 23.03 5.49 27.34
N SER A 503 23.93 4.82 26.62
CA SER A 503 23.63 3.57 25.94
C SER A 503 24.82 2.61 25.99
N ILE A 504 24.59 1.37 26.43
CA ILE A 504 25.58 0.31 26.38
C ILE A 504 25.21 -0.61 25.21
N LYS A 505 26.17 -0.86 24.32
CA LYS A 505 26.01 -1.78 23.19
C LYS A 505 27.14 -2.79 23.23
N ILE A 506 26.79 -4.07 23.33
CA ILE A 506 27.75 -5.17 23.36
C ILE A 506 27.50 -6.07 22.16
N THR A 507 28.52 -6.28 21.36
CA THR A 507 28.48 -7.24 20.25
C THR A 507 28.99 -8.58 20.76
N VAL A 508 28.21 -9.63 20.56
CA VAL A 508 28.58 -11.02 20.86
C VAL A 508 28.89 -11.71 19.54
N SER A 509 30.03 -12.40 19.46
CA SER A 509 30.44 -13.09 18.24
C SER A 509 31.07 -14.44 18.55
N ASP A 510 30.87 -15.38 17.63
CA ASP A 510 31.50 -16.70 17.55
C ASP A 510 32.67 -16.72 16.53
N GLY A 511 32.98 -15.58 15.89
CA GLY A 511 33.99 -15.45 14.83
C GLY A 511 33.45 -15.59 13.39
N LYS A 512 32.20 -16.05 13.22
CA LYS A 512 31.54 -16.24 11.90
C LYS A 512 30.29 -15.37 11.77
N ALA A 513 29.51 -15.25 12.84
CA ALA A 513 28.30 -14.47 13.00
C ALA A 513 28.37 -13.55 14.25
N GLN A 514 27.51 -12.53 14.28
CA GLN A 514 27.50 -11.53 15.35
C GLN A 514 26.06 -11.17 15.74
N SER A 515 25.82 -10.98 17.04
CA SER A 515 24.58 -10.42 17.58
C SER A 515 24.87 -9.18 18.43
N LEU A 516 23.91 -8.25 18.47
CA LEU A 516 24.03 -7.00 19.21
C LEU A 516 23.06 -7.02 20.40
N TRP A 517 23.59 -6.81 21.62
CA TRP A 517 22.80 -6.71 22.84
C TRP A 517 22.83 -5.29 23.41
N THR A 518 21.64 -4.78 23.73
CA THR A 518 21.43 -3.41 24.23
C THR A 518 20.46 -3.42 25.43
N PRO A 519 20.96 -3.39 26.69
CA PRO A 519 20.11 -3.45 27.88
C PRO A 519 19.34 -2.15 28.12
N LYS A 520 18.28 -2.23 28.95
CA LYS A 520 17.61 -1.06 29.51
C LYS A 520 18.38 -0.53 30.71
N ILE A 521 18.55 0.78 30.83
CA ILE A 521 19.29 1.43 31.92
C ILE A 521 18.35 2.32 32.72
N LYS A 522 18.27 2.09 34.03
CA LYS A 522 17.59 2.95 35.01
C LYS A 522 18.64 3.67 35.85
N LEU A 523 18.69 5.00 35.75
CA LEU A 523 19.65 5.83 36.46
C LEU A 523 18.98 6.56 37.62
N CYS A 524 19.54 6.44 38.82
CA CYS A 524 19.13 7.21 39.99
C CYS A 524 20.05 8.41 40.25
N LYS A 525 19.45 9.60 40.34
CA LYS A 525 20.13 10.89 40.61
C LYS A 525 19.81 11.48 41.99
N CYS A 526 19.13 10.74 42.87
CA CYS A 526 18.63 11.26 44.14
C CYS A 526 19.76 11.69 45.08
N LYS A 527 19.58 12.83 45.76
CA LYS A 527 20.53 13.40 46.73
C LYS A 527 19.96 13.34 48.15
N ASN A 528 20.78 13.72 49.15
CA ASN A 528 20.37 13.91 50.55
C ASN A 528 19.69 12.69 51.21
N GLY A 529 20.09 11.47 50.84
CA GLY A 529 19.57 10.23 51.43
C GLY A 529 18.19 9.80 50.93
N ALA A 530 17.69 10.41 49.85
CA ALA A 530 16.41 10.07 49.22
C ALA A 530 16.41 8.67 48.58
N THR A 531 15.22 8.05 48.50
CA THR A 531 15.05 6.68 47.99
C THR A 531 14.72 6.67 46.49
N CYS A 532 15.42 5.85 45.71
CA CYS A 532 15.23 5.73 44.26
C CYS A 532 14.02 4.84 43.90
N GLY A 533 13.12 5.32 43.03
CA GLY A 533 11.96 4.58 42.56
C GLY A 533 12.24 3.60 41.41
N PHE A 534 13.10 2.60 41.62
CA PHE A 534 13.44 1.62 40.57
C PHE A 534 12.26 0.75 40.10
N GLY A 535 11.19 0.65 40.89
CA GLY A 535 9.98 -0.11 40.53
C GLY A 535 9.10 0.50 39.43
N VAL A 536 9.42 1.71 38.92
CA VAL A 536 8.66 2.35 37.84
C VAL A 536 9.00 1.71 36.49
N GLU A 537 7.99 1.28 35.75
CA GLU A 537 8.15 0.72 34.40
C GLU A 537 8.15 1.81 33.32
N SER A 538 9.09 1.70 32.37
CA SER A 538 9.19 2.60 31.22
C SER A 538 9.50 1.82 29.93
N SER A 539 8.96 2.32 28.81
CA SER A 539 9.25 1.81 27.47
C SER A 539 10.58 2.33 26.91
N GLU A 540 11.19 3.34 27.51
CA GLU A 540 12.45 3.92 27.07
C GLU A 540 13.66 3.03 27.43
N GLN A 541 14.70 3.07 26.59
CA GLN A 541 15.91 2.26 26.77
C GLN A 541 16.85 2.83 27.84
N PHE A 542 16.78 4.14 28.08
CA PHE A 542 17.43 4.83 29.20
C PHE A 542 16.35 5.65 29.91
N PHE A 543 16.26 5.51 31.23
CA PHE A 543 15.23 6.18 32.03
C PHE A 543 15.82 6.66 33.36
N ILE A 544 15.54 7.91 33.74
CA ILE A 544 15.92 8.47 35.04
C ILE A 544 14.77 8.19 36.01
N VAL A 545 15.06 7.46 37.10
CA VAL A 545 14.02 7.08 38.06
C VAL A 545 13.65 8.25 38.98
N PRO A 546 12.37 8.37 39.38
CA PRO A 546 11.94 9.41 40.31
C PRO A 546 12.49 9.16 41.72
N CYS A 547 12.66 10.24 42.48
CA CYS A 547 13.14 10.22 43.84
C CYS A 547 11.99 10.37 44.84
N THR A 548 12.06 9.62 45.94
CA THR A 548 11.22 9.83 47.12
C THR A 548 12.06 10.51 48.18
N CYS A 549 11.80 11.80 48.41
CA CYS A 549 12.60 12.62 49.32
C CYS A 549 12.40 12.25 50.78
N VAL A 550 13.46 12.42 51.57
CA VAL A 550 13.38 12.36 53.03
C VAL A 550 12.68 13.64 53.52
N LYS A 551 11.89 13.53 54.60
CA LYS A 551 11.11 14.64 55.16
C LYS A 551 11.99 15.90 55.38
N GLY A 552 11.56 17.04 54.86
CA GLY A 552 12.27 18.32 54.92
C GLY A 552 13.07 18.69 53.66
N TYR A 553 13.18 17.80 52.68
CA TYR A 553 13.81 18.11 51.38
C TYR A 553 12.79 18.05 50.25
N ASP A 554 12.87 19.01 49.32
CA ASP A 554 12.08 19.09 48.09
C ASP A 554 12.98 19.16 46.83
N GLY A 555 12.36 19.26 45.66
CA GLY A 555 13.05 19.31 44.37
C GLY A 555 12.95 18.00 43.58
N THR A 556 13.39 18.03 42.32
CA THR A 556 13.17 16.90 41.39
C THR A 556 14.02 15.68 41.78
N TYR A 557 15.16 15.93 42.42
CA TYR A 557 16.13 14.96 42.89
C TYR A 557 16.43 15.13 44.40
N CYS A 558 15.52 15.80 45.13
CA CYS A 558 15.62 16.09 46.57
C CYS A 558 16.81 17.00 46.94
N GLU A 559 17.10 17.97 46.06
CA GLU A 559 18.23 18.89 46.15
C GLU A 559 17.98 20.13 47.03
N ASN A 560 16.72 20.49 47.27
CA ASN A 560 16.33 21.72 47.95
C ASN A 560 15.82 21.42 49.37
N ASP A 561 15.91 22.43 50.22
CA ASP A 561 15.33 22.43 51.57
C ASP A 561 13.86 22.92 51.47
N GLU A 562 12.93 22.20 52.09
CA GLU A 562 11.49 22.50 52.05
C GLU A 562 11.17 23.66 53.02
N ASP A 563 10.73 24.82 52.50
CA ASP A 563 10.37 26.01 53.30
C ASP A 563 9.09 25.78 54.12
N GLY A 564 9.25 25.64 55.44
CA GLY A 564 8.16 25.40 56.39
C GLY A 564 7.17 26.57 56.53
N CYS A 565 7.52 27.78 56.09
CA CYS A 565 6.65 28.96 56.13
C CYS A 565 5.86 29.20 54.83
N ALA A 566 6.14 28.46 53.74
CA ALA A 566 5.49 28.64 52.44
C ALA A 566 3.96 28.47 52.48
N SER A 567 3.46 27.62 53.38
CA SER A 567 2.02 27.36 53.55
C SER A 567 1.28 28.37 54.45
N ARG A 568 1.99 29.38 54.97
CA ARG A 568 1.49 30.34 55.97
C ARG A 568 0.79 29.65 57.16
N PRO A 569 1.49 28.75 57.88
CA PRO A 569 0.88 27.92 58.92
C PRO A 569 0.53 28.68 60.21
N CYS A 570 1.04 29.90 60.39
CA CYS A 570 0.68 30.77 61.51
C CYS A 570 -0.65 31.49 61.26
N TRP A 571 -1.35 31.85 62.34
CA TRP A 571 -2.64 32.55 62.23
C TRP A 571 -2.52 33.84 61.37
N PRO A 572 -3.51 34.19 60.54
CA PRO A 572 -3.42 35.36 59.66
C PRO A 572 -3.07 36.65 60.44
N GLY A 573 -1.89 37.20 60.18
CA GLY A 573 -1.36 38.39 60.87
C GLY A 573 -0.21 38.12 61.85
N VAL A 574 0.23 36.87 62.00
CA VAL A 574 1.36 36.45 62.86
C VAL A 574 2.61 36.11 62.02
N ASP A 575 3.80 36.53 62.47
CA ASP A 575 5.09 36.31 61.80
C ASP A 575 5.58 34.84 61.91
N CYS A 576 6.13 34.28 60.81
CA CYS A 576 6.63 32.91 60.69
C CYS A 576 8.14 32.89 60.38
N THR A 577 8.90 31.99 61.01
CA THR A 577 10.32 31.75 60.70
C THR A 577 10.61 30.27 60.37
N ASP A 578 11.35 30.03 59.28
CA ASP A 578 11.67 28.70 58.72
C ASP A 578 12.87 28.02 59.42
N VAL A 579 12.85 26.68 59.46
CA VAL A 579 13.89 25.85 60.10
C VAL A 579 14.47 24.85 59.10
N LEU A 580 15.77 24.96 58.83
CA LEU A 580 16.50 24.12 57.86
C LEU A 580 16.38 22.61 58.16
N ALA A 581 16.35 21.78 57.11
CA ALA A 581 16.05 20.35 57.23
C ALA A 581 17.07 19.54 58.06
N ARG A 582 18.32 20.01 58.16
CA ARG A 582 19.33 19.39 59.03
C ARG A 582 19.03 19.54 60.53
N ASP A 583 18.20 20.51 60.90
CA ASP A 583 17.90 20.92 62.28
C ASP A 583 16.48 20.46 62.73
N LEU A 584 15.73 19.75 61.85
CA LEU A 584 14.39 19.17 62.09
C LEU A 584 14.29 18.21 63.29
N SER A 585 15.43 17.72 63.81
CA SER A 585 15.47 16.91 65.03
C SER A 585 15.10 17.68 66.30
N THR A 586 15.17 19.02 66.26
CA THR A 586 14.87 19.90 67.41
C THR A 586 13.49 20.57 67.33
N THR A 587 12.97 20.78 66.13
CA THR A 587 11.65 21.39 65.89
C THR A 587 10.90 20.62 64.79
N PRO A 588 10.06 19.63 65.15
CA PRO A 588 9.44 18.71 64.19
C PRO A 588 8.47 19.36 63.17
N ALA A 589 8.06 20.59 63.45
CA ALA A 589 7.13 21.36 62.62
C ALA A 589 7.81 22.05 61.42
N GLY A 590 9.13 22.22 61.42
CA GLY A 590 9.86 22.90 60.34
C GLY A 590 9.70 24.43 60.32
N PHE A 591 8.89 25.02 61.21
CA PHE A 591 8.69 26.47 61.35
C PHE A 591 8.32 26.86 62.79
N THR A 592 8.36 28.16 63.12
CA THR A 592 7.89 28.73 64.40
C THR A 592 7.04 30.01 64.20
N CYS A 593 6.02 30.24 65.06
CA CYS A 593 5.03 31.35 64.98
C CYS A 593 5.05 32.26 66.22
N GLY A 594 4.67 33.55 66.06
CA GLY A 594 4.42 34.53 67.15
C GLY A 594 3.03 34.40 67.86
N SER A 595 2.58 35.41 68.63
CA SER A 595 1.33 35.37 69.46
C SER A 595 0.02 35.85 68.78
N CYS A 596 -1.16 35.38 69.24
CA CYS A 596 -2.51 35.69 68.66
C CYS A 596 -3.00 37.16 68.84
N PRO A 597 -3.87 37.69 67.93
CA PRO A 597 -4.54 38.99 68.07
C PRO A 597 -5.66 39.04 69.12
N SER A 598 -6.00 40.23 69.64
CA SER A 598 -7.00 40.41 70.71
C SER A 598 -8.45 40.04 70.32
N HIS A 599 -9.16 39.35 71.23
CA HIS A 599 -10.49 38.69 71.13
C HIS A 599 -10.53 37.22 70.69
N LEU A 600 -9.36 36.61 70.49
CA LEU A 600 -9.20 35.17 70.37
C LEU A 600 -8.12 34.72 71.36
N ASP A 601 -8.24 33.50 71.87
CA ASP A 601 -7.26 32.93 72.82
C ASP A 601 -6.55 31.73 72.18
N GLY A 602 -5.23 31.61 72.33
CA GLY A 602 -4.47 30.57 71.62
C GLY A 602 -2.94 30.71 71.54
N ASP A 603 -2.32 29.74 70.87
CA ASP A 603 -0.86 29.52 70.80
C ASP A 603 -0.18 30.13 69.56
N GLY A 604 -0.91 30.95 68.79
CA GLY A 604 -0.41 31.59 67.56
C GLY A 604 -0.51 30.73 66.29
N ILE A 605 -0.74 29.42 66.44
CA ILE A 605 -1.10 28.49 65.36
C ILE A 605 -2.62 28.32 65.31
N THR A 606 -3.25 28.20 66.49
CA THR A 606 -4.71 28.11 66.63
C THR A 606 -5.20 29.16 67.62
N CYS A 607 -6.16 29.99 67.21
CA CYS A 607 -6.88 30.90 68.09
C CYS A 607 -8.39 30.54 68.02
N SER A 608 -9.10 30.40 69.14
CA SER A 608 -10.48 29.84 69.20
C SER A 608 -11.57 30.80 69.69
N ASP A 609 -12.83 30.46 69.39
CA ASP A 609 -14.05 31.28 69.51
C ASP A 609 -15.17 30.57 70.34
N ASN A 610 -16.15 31.32 70.86
CA ASN A 610 -17.21 30.83 71.77
C ASN A 610 -18.53 30.47 71.03
N ASP A 611 -19.19 29.34 71.34
CA ASP A 611 -20.33 28.76 70.58
C ASP A 611 -21.72 28.90 71.25
N GLU A 612 -22.62 29.69 70.67
CA GLU A 612 -23.98 29.95 71.18
C GLU A 612 -25.01 28.83 70.88
N CYS A 613 -24.81 28.00 69.84
CA CYS A 613 -25.71 26.87 69.52
C CYS A 613 -25.61 25.76 70.58
N GLN A 614 -24.44 25.56 71.19
CA GLN A 614 -24.29 24.63 72.33
C GLN A 614 -24.86 25.20 73.63
N LEU A 615 -24.82 26.51 73.80
CA LEU A 615 -25.35 27.22 74.97
C LEU A 615 -26.89 27.38 74.96
N LYS A 616 -27.56 26.97 73.86
CA LYS A 616 -29.03 27.01 73.64
C LYS A 616 -29.64 28.41 73.69
N THR A 617 -28.91 29.41 73.22
CA THR A 617 -29.38 30.79 73.13
C THR A 617 -29.87 31.18 71.73
N ASP A 618 -30.01 30.21 70.81
CA ASP A 618 -30.43 30.39 69.42
C ASP A 618 -31.97 30.49 69.22
N ASN A 619 -32.41 30.94 68.04
CA ASN A 619 -33.83 31.12 67.67
C ASN A 619 -34.31 30.31 66.44
N CYS A 620 -33.69 29.16 66.13
CA CYS A 620 -34.02 28.34 64.96
C CYS A 620 -35.29 27.45 65.11
N ASP A 621 -36.06 27.22 64.02
CA ASP A 621 -37.22 26.30 64.01
C ASP A 621 -36.78 24.82 64.05
N LYS A 622 -37.07 24.14 65.15
CA LYS A 622 -36.58 22.77 65.41
C LYS A 622 -37.19 21.70 64.51
N ALA A 623 -38.39 21.94 63.96
CA ALA A 623 -39.07 20.96 63.12
C ALA A 623 -38.35 20.84 61.76
N THR A 624 -38.09 21.97 61.11
CA THR A 624 -37.59 22.01 59.73
C THR A 624 -36.12 22.41 59.60
N THR A 625 -35.49 22.94 60.66
CA THR A 625 -34.11 23.48 60.64
C THR A 625 -33.19 22.93 61.75
N THR A 626 -31.89 23.18 61.62
CA THR A 626 -30.78 22.81 62.50
C THR A 626 -29.88 24.03 62.72
N CYS A 627 -29.54 24.38 63.98
CA CYS A 627 -28.61 25.48 64.33
C CYS A 627 -27.16 25.08 64.02
N THR A 628 -26.40 25.97 63.39
CA THR A 628 -24.97 25.83 63.11
C THR A 628 -24.23 27.08 63.59
N ASN A 629 -23.26 26.87 64.50
CA ASN A 629 -22.43 27.95 65.04
C ASN A 629 -21.40 28.44 64.00
N THR A 630 -21.05 29.71 64.06
CA THR A 630 -20.03 30.37 63.22
C THR A 630 -19.05 31.14 64.09
N VAL A 631 -17.82 31.36 63.61
CA VAL A 631 -16.79 32.04 64.42
C VAL A 631 -17.22 33.49 64.69
N GLY A 632 -17.66 33.76 65.92
CA GLY A 632 -18.22 35.02 66.44
C GLY A 632 -19.75 35.18 66.37
N SER A 633 -20.55 34.17 65.95
CA SER A 633 -22.05 34.24 65.81
C SER A 633 -22.72 32.86 65.47
N PHE A 634 -24.02 32.77 65.13
CA PHE A 634 -24.69 31.51 64.68
C PHE A 634 -25.70 31.64 63.50
N THR A 635 -26.05 30.52 62.83
CA THR A 635 -26.98 30.45 61.67
C THR A 635 -27.94 29.23 61.69
N CYS A 636 -29.10 29.29 61.01
CA CYS A 636 -30.11 28.19 60.96
C CYS A 636 -30.24 27.54 59.57
N GLU A 637 -29.98 26.24 59.43
CA GLU A 637 -30.00 25.51 58.15
C GLU A 637 -31.13 24.48 58.03
N CYS A 638 -31.63 24.22 56.82
CA CYS A 638 -32.76 23.33 56.63
C CYS A 638 -32.40 21.87 56.39
N LYS A 639 -33.25 20.98 56.93
CA LYS A 639 -33.05 19.54 56.84
C LYS A 639 -33.22 19.01 55.41
N LYS A 640 -32.50 17.93 55.11
CA LYS A 640 -32.37 17.36 53.76
C LYS A 640 -33.74 16.98 53.17
N GLY A 641 -34.02 17.49 51.96
CA GLY A 641 -35.30 17.30 51.27
C GLY A 641 -36.26 18.48 51.37
N TYR A 642 -35.91 19.56 52.08
CA TYR A 642 -36.67 20.81 52.21
C TYR A 642 -35.87 22.01 51.66
N THR A 643 -36.55 23.02 51.12
CA THR A 643 -36.00 24.21 50.42
C THR A 643 -36.48 25.47 51.13
N ARG A 644 -35.61 26.48 51.27
CA ARG A 644 -35.82 27.65 52.14
C ARG A 644 -36.91 28.60 51.67
N GLU A 645 -37.86 28.87 52.57
CA GLU A 645 -38.97 29.81 52.36
C GLU A 645 -38.73 31.11 53.15
N SER A 646 -38.08 31.05 54.33
CA SER A 646 -37.60 32.22 55.10
C SER A 646 -36.32 31.90 55.89
N ALA A 647 -35.69 32.88 56.55
CA ALA A 647 -34.46 32.69 57.33
C ALA A 647 -34.56 31.60 58.42
N THR A 648 -35.79 31.20 58.79
CA THR A 648 -36.07 30.19 59.81
C THR A 648 -37.03 29.05 59.36
N GLN A 649 -37.45 28.91 58.08
CA GLN A 649 -38.42 27.86 57.62
C GLN A 649 -38.19 27.29 56.19
N CYS A 650 -38.60 26.02 55.89
CA CYS A 650 -38.34 25.28 54.62
C CYS A 650 -39.42 24.23 54.11
N THR A 651 -39.53 23.94 52.78
CA THR A 651 -40.49 23.01 52.06
C THR A 651 -39.91 22.18 50.86
N GLY A 652 -40.34 20.95 50.53
CA GLY A 652 -39.51 19.96 49.75
C GLY A 652 -39.87 19.47 48.31
N HIS A 653 -38.84 19.19 47.46
CA HIS A 653 -38.90 18.47 46.15
C HIS A 653 -37.57 17.73 45.76
N TRP A 654 -37.60 16.70 44.87
CA TRP A 654 -36.47 15.77 44.56
C TRP A 654 -35.82 15.95 43.15
N PRO A 655 -34.47 15.89 42.98
CA PRO A 655 -33.79 15.96 41.67
C PRO A 655 -33.03 14.69 41.21
N ARG A 656 -32.80 14.61 39.88
CA ARG A 656 -32.07 13.60 39.07
C ARG A 656 -30.55 13.74 39.14
N ILE A 657 -29.79 12.64 38.93
CA ILE A 657 -28.32 12.61 38.85
C ILE A 657 -27.83 12.16 37.46
N TYR A 658 -26.85 12.88 36.91
CA TYR A 658 -26.03 12.57 35.73
C TYR A 658 -24.78 11.75 36.15
N VAL A 659 -24.39 10.76 35.34
CA VAL A 659 -23.07 10.10 35.42
C VAL A 659 -22.39 10.16 34.05
N SER A 660 -21.21 10.75 34.00
CA SER A 660 -20.37 10.93 32.82
C SER A 660 -19.44 9.73 32.65
N LEU A 661 -19.76 8.80 31.75
CA LEU A 661 -18.86 7.72 31.34
C LEU A 661 -17.94 8.23 30.21
N LYS A 662 -16.64 8.37 30.48
CA LYS A 662 -15.63 8.59 29.42
C LYS A 662 -15.52 7.33 28.56
N LEU A 663 -16.03 7.41 27.33
CA LEU A 663 -15.95 6.37 26.30
C LEU A 663 -14.59 6.45 25.57
N PRO A 664 -13.79 5.38 25.49
CA PRO A 664 -12.62 5.32 24.60
C PRO A 664 -12.98 5.47 23.10
N VAL A 665 -14.27 5.34 22.76
CA VAL A 665 -14.83 5.62 21.43
C VAL A 665 -14.91 7.12 21.13
N PHE A 666 -15.18 7.98 22.12
CA PHE A 666 -15.15 9.43 21.91
C PHE A 666 -13.72 9.90 21.63
N ASP A 667 -12.73 9.31 22.31
CA ASP A 667 -11.32 9.63 22.09
C ASP A 667 -10.82 9.11 20.72
N ALA A 668 -11.31 7.95 20.26
CA ALA A 668 -11.03 7.43 18.92
C ALA A 668 -11.72 8.24 17.79
N VAL A 669 -12.97 8.68 18.00
CA VAL A 669 -13.70 9.56 17.07
C VAL A 669 -13.07 10.94 17.03
N VAL A 670 -12.70 11.51 18.19
CA VAL A 670 -11.97 12.78 18.26
C VAL A 670 -10.58 12.65 17.66
N LYS A 671 -9.85 11.54 17.88
CA LYS A 671 -8.57 11.28 17.21
C LYS A 671 -8.74 11.15 15.69
N THR A 672 -9.71 10.38 15.21
CA THR A 672 -9.95 10.19 13.77
C THR A 672 -10.42 11.49 13.11
N THR A 673 -11.32 12.23 13.76
CA THR A 673 -11.76 13.56 13.32
C THR A 673 -10.61 14.56 13.36
N LYS A 674 -9.76 14.52 14.39
CA LYS A 674 -8.55 15.34 14.51
C LYS A 674 -7.54 14.99 13.41
N TYR A 675 -7.33 13.72 13.08
CA TYR A 675 -6.46 13.31 11.98
C TYR A 675 -7.03 13.69 10.62
N LEU A 676 -8.36 13.59 10.43
CA LEU A 676 -9.03 14.03 9.22
C LEU A 676 -8.94 15.55 9.05
N VAL A 677 -9.26 16.32 10.11
CA VAL A 677 -9.16 17.78 10.13
C VAL A 677 -7.71 18.22 9.98
N LEU A 678 -6.75 17.54 10.61
CA LEU A 678 -5.31 17.80 10.45
C LEU A 678 -4.85 17.49 9.03
N SER A 679 -5.31 16.40 8.43
CA SER A 679 -4.98 16.05 7.03
C SER A 679 -5.56 17.08 6.07
N LEU A 680 -6.80 17.51 6.29
CA LEU A 680 -7.43 18.59 5.52
C LEU A 680 -6.70 19.92 5.74
N PHE A 681 -6.28 20.24 6.97
CA PHE A 681 -5.48 21.44 7.26
C PHE A 681 -4.10 21.38 6.58
N LEU A 682 -3.43 20.22 6.62
CA LEU A 682 -2.15 20.01 5.95
C LEU A 682 -2.27 20.18 4.43
N ILE A 683 -3.30 19.59 3.82
CA ILE A 683 -3.52 19.64 2.36
C ILE A 683 -3.99 21.02 1.92
N TYR A 684 -4.96 21.62 2.62
CA TYR A 684 -5.66 22.83 2.15
C TYR A 684 -5.09 24.14 2.72
N VAL A 685 -4.30 24.10 3.80
CA VAL A 685 -3.70 25.29 4.43
C VAL A 685 -2.18 25.22 4.40
N VAL A 686 -1.58 24.17 4.95
CA VAL A 686 -0.11 24.10 5.09
C VAL A 686 0.57 23.96 3.73
N PHE A 687 0.14 23.01 2.89
CA PHE A 687 0.77 22.79 1.59
C PHE A 687 0.73 24.03 0.68
N PRO A 688 -0.42 24.73 0.48
CA PRO A 688 -0.44 25.97 -0.29
C PRO A 688 0.36 27.10 0.36
N SER A 689 0.42 27.17 1.70
CA SER A 689 1.22 28.16 2.42
C SER A 689 2.73 27.92 2.26
N VAL A 690 3.17 26.66 2.35
CA VAL A 690 4.55 26.24 2.10
C VAL A 690 4.94 26.54 0.65
N MET A 691 4.07 26.20 -0.30
CA MET A 691 4.30 26.53 -1.71
C MET A 691 4.45 28.05 -1.92
N LYS A 692 3.69 28.88 -1.20
CA LYS A 692 3.80 30.35 -1.28
C LYS A 692 5.06 30.89 -0.58
N ILE A 693 5.44 30.35 0.58
CA ILE A 693 6.57 30.83 1.38
C ILE A 693 7.91 30.39 0.78
N TYR A 694 7.96 29.23 0.12
CA TYR A 694 9.20 28.62 -0.37
C TYR A 694 9.21 28.44 -1.90
N PRO A 695 9.56 29.49 -2.66
CA PRO A 695 9.77 29.47 -4.11
C PRO A 695 10.55 28.29 -4.68
N ARG A 696 11.66 27.91 -4.01
CA ARG A 696 12.55 26.85 -4.48
C ARG A 696 11.90 25.47 -4.58
N ILE A 697 10.82 25.24 -3.82
CA ILE A 697 10.05 24.00 -3.92
C ILE A 697 9.25 23.99 -5.23
N GLN A 698 8.73 25.15 -5.65
CA GLN A 698 8.01 25.28 -6.92
C GLN A 698 8.93 25.02 -8.12
N GLU A 699 10.12 25.62 -8.11
CA GLU A 699 11.15 25.40 -9.16
C GLU A 699 11.48 23.91 -9.29
N LYS A 700 11.73 23.22 -8.17
CA LYS A 700 11.97 21.76 -8.17
C LYS A 700 10.80 20.96 -8.73
N LEU A 701 9.55 21.38 -8.50
CA LEU A 701 8.35 20.71 -9.01
C LEU A 701 8.08 20.97 -10.50
N ILE A 702 8.52 22.11 -11.04
CA ILE A 702 8.38 22.42 -12.47
C ILE A 702 9.45 21.69 -13.28
N PHE A 703 10.71 21.82 -12.86
CA PHE A 703 11.84 21.22 -13.59
C PHE A 703 11.94 19.71 -13.34
N LEU A 704 11.62 19.24 -12.12
CA LEU A 704 11.78 17.84 -11.69
C LEU A 704 13.18 17.30 -11.98
N ASN A 705 14.19 18.18 -11.88
CA ASN A 705 15.58 17.90 -12.22
C ASN A 705 16.25 16.90 -11.27
N PHE A 706 15.73 16.73 -10.05
CA PHE A 706 16.20 15.73 -9.08
C PHE A 706 15.78 14.29 -9.43
N VAL A 707 14.86 14.10 -10.38
CA VAL A 707 14.38 12.77 -10.77
C VAL A 707 15.20 12.27 -11.96
N CYS A 708 16.14 11.36 -11.67
CA CYS A 708 16.85 10.59 -12.70
C CYS A 708 16.15 9.24 -12.88
N TRP A 709 15.51 9.03 -14.03
CA TRP A 709 14.84 7.78 -14.36
C TRP A 709 15.26 7.29 -15.75
N PRO A 710 15.80 6.06 -15.88
CA PRO A 710 15.97 5.02 -14.85
C PRO A 710 16.99 5.39 -13.75
N PRO A 711 16.78 4.94 -12.49
CA PRO A 711 17.79 5.10 -11.45
C PRO A 711 19.01 4.27 -11.87
N PHE A 712 20.23 4.80 -11.73
CA PHE A 712 21.50 4.17 -12.16
C PHE A 712 21.86 4.27 -13.65
N MET A 713 21.20 5.12 -14.45
CA MET A 713 21.65 5.40 -15.82
C MET A 713 22.92 6.26 -15.83
N ASP A 714 23.97 5.78 -16.52
CA ASP A 714 25.20 6.54 -16.77
C ASP A 714 25.12 7.29 -18.11
N VAL A 715 24.88 8.61 -18.05
CA VAL A 715 24.79 9.47 -19.23
C VAL A 715 26.15 9.75 -19.89
N THR A 716 27.26 9.36 -19.26
CA THR A 716 28.60 9.53 -19.84
C THR A 716 28.89 8.46 -20.91
N LYS A 717 28.14 7.34 -20.90
CA LYS A 717 28.30 6.20 -21.80
C LYS A 717 27.05 5.95 -22.66
N PRO A 718 26.78 6.81 -23.66
CA PRO A 718 25.59 6.68 -24.51
C PRO A 718 25.55 5.37 -25.32
N ASP A 719 26.68 4.71 -25.56
CA ASP A 719 26.75 3.43 -26.27
C ASP A 719 26.05 2.28 -25.51
N GLU A 720 26.05 2.30 -24.17
CA GLU A 720 25.34 1.31 -23.34
C GLU A 720 23.82 1.41 -23.51
N LEU A 721 23.30 2.55 -24.01
CA LEU A 721 21.88 2.77 -24.31
C LEU A 721 21.51 2.33 -25.75
N GLY A 722 22.46 1.70 -26.44
CA GLY A 722 22.31 1.18 -27.80
C GLY A 722 22.28 2.28 -28.86
N LEU A 723 22.84 3.46 -28.58
CA LEU A 723 23.13 4.49 -29.58
C LEU A 723 24.44 4.12 -30.29
N THR A 724 24.57 4.49 -31.57
CA THR A 724 25.80 4.27 -32.35
C THR A 724 26.23 5.59 -32.99
N GLY A 725 27.55 5.78 -33.14
CA GLY A 725 28.08 7.02 -33.71
C GLY A 725 27.73 8.25 -32.87
N VAL A 726 27.84 8.13 -31.55
CA VAL A 726 27.52 9.16 -30.57
C VAL A 726 28.77 9.54 -29.78
N ARG A 727 28.91 10.83 -29.44
CA ARG A 727 29.91 11.29 -28.46
C ARG A 727 29.24 11.99 -27.29
N ASN A 728 29.76 11.74 -26.08
CA ASN A 728 29.49 12.53 -24.89
C ASN A 728 30.58 13.60 -24.73
N PHE A 729 30.20 14.83 -24.42
CA PHE A 729 31.13 15.93 -24.18
C PHE A 729 30.52 16.98 -23.26
N TYR A 730 31.39 17.82 -22.69
CA TYR A 730 31.01 18.89 -21.76
C TYR A 730 31.41 20.24 -22.32
N LEU A 731 30.63 21.26 -21.99
CA LEU A 731 30.92 22.64 -22.38
C LEU A 731 30.69 23.57 -21.20
N ASP A 732 31.63 24.50 -21.00
CA ASP A 732 31.52 25.55 -20.00
C ASP A 732 30.75 26.73 -20.61
N VAL A 733 29.55 26.98 -20.08
CA VAL A 733 28.66 28.07 -20.48
C VAL A 733 29.01 29.35 -19.72
N ASP A 734 29.44 29.21 -18.47
CA ASP A 734 29.83 30.28 -17.54
C ASP A 734 30.91 29.75 -16.55
N GLU A 735 31.54 30.62 -15.74
CA GLU A 735 32.65 30.27 -14.84
C GLU A 735 32.35 29.10 -13.88
N GLU A 736 31.07 28.89 -13.53
CA GLU A 736 30.62 27.81 -12.63
C GLU A 736 29.64 26.82 -13.28
N ILE A 737 29.31 26.99 -14.57
CA ILE A 737 28.25 26.23 -15.24
C ILE A 737 28.83 25.43 -16.41
N THR A 738 28.86 24.11 -16.22
CA THR A 738 29.24 23.13 -17.24
C THR A 738 28.01 22.29 -17.60
N ILE A 739 27.69 22.20 -18.88
CA ILE A 739 26.57 21.38 -19.39
C ILE A 739 27.07 20.13 -20.11
N GLY A 740 26.41 19.00 -19.85
CA GLY A 740 26.63 17.75 -20.56
C GLY A 740 25.83 17.69 -21.86
N ALA A 741 26.47 17.24 -22.94
CA ALA A 741 25.90 17.20 -24.28
C ALA A 741 26.22 15.89 -25.01
N TRP A 742 25.30 15.44 -25.85
CA TRP A 742 25.51 14.37 -26.81
C TRP A 742 25.41 14.87 -28.25
N HIS A 743 26.31 14.38 -29.10
CA HIS A 743 26.22 14.58 -30.55
C HIS A 743 26.20 13.21 -31.24
N LEU A 744 25.11 12.94 -31.96
CA LEU A 744 24.91 11.73 -32.75
C LEU A 744 25.07 12.05 -34.25
N LEU A 745 25.81 11.20 -34.94
CA LEU A 745 26.05 11.32 -36.37
C LEU A 745 24.91 10.67 -37.20
N PRO A 746 24.63 11.21 -38.41
CA PRO A 746 23.85 10.53 -39.44
C PRO A 746 24.34 9.11 -39.70
N LYS A 747 23.42 8.18 -39.95
CA LYS A 747 23.75 6.77 -40.23
C LYS A 747 24.71 6.62 -41.41
N SER A 748 24.59 7.48 -42.43
CA SER A 748 25.49 7.55 -43.59
C SER A 748 26.96 7.83 -43.24
N LEU A 749 27.25 8.57 -42.15
CA LEU A 749 28.59 9.05 -41.79
C LEU A 749 29.36 8.16 -40.80
N ILE A 750 28.75 7.07 -40.31
CA ILE A 750 29.34 6.16 -39.31
C ILE A 750 30.27 5.10 -39.95
N ARG A 751 30.20 4.90 -41.26
CA ARG A 751 30.83 3.74 -41.95
C ARG A 751 32.35 3.78 -42.17
N ASN A 752 33.03 4.92 -41.96
CA ASN A 752 34.47 5.07 -42.27
C ASN A 752 35.28 5.50 -41.04
N GLU A 753 36.50 4.95 -40.89
CA GLU A 753 37.41 5.09 -39.73
C GLU A 753 37.68 6.53 -39.26
N THR A 754 38.06 6.62 -37.97
CA THR A 754 38.19 7.81 -37.12
C THR A 754 36.96 8.72 -37.13
N LEU A 755 36.12 8.58 -36.09
CA LEU A 755 34.95 9.42 -35.89
C LEU A 755 35.38 10.83 -35.43
N ASP A 756 35.75 11.69 -36.38
CA ASP A 756 35.86 13.12 -36.13
C ASP A 756 34.46 13.75 -36.20
N PHE A 757 33.89 13.99 -35.02
CA PHE A 757 32.54 14.54 -34.89
C PHE A 757 32.47 16.03 -35.22
N GLU A 758 33.55 16.80 -35.05
CA GLU A 758 33.48 18.26 -35.24
C GLU A 758 33.47 18.64 -36.70
N SER A 759 34.39 18.11 -37.50
CA SER A 759 34.41 18.37 -38.94
C SER A 759 33.12 17.89 -39.62
N LYS A 760 32.54 16.79 -39.14
CA LYS A 760 31.30 16.21 -39.69
C LYS A 760 30.05 17.07 -39.48
N LEU A 761 30.02 18.02 -38.53
CA LEU A 761 28.90 18.97 -38.41
C LEU A 761 28.72 19.83 -39.66
N SER A 762 29.82 20.07 -40.39
CA SER A 762 29.82 20.81 -41.66
C SER A 762 29.50 19.96 -42.89
N SER A 763 29.08 18.70 -42.72
CA SER A 763 28.87 17.73 -43.82
C SER A 763 27.68 18.04 -44.74
N GLY A 764 26.91 19.10 -44.49
CA GLY A 764 25.71 19.46 -45.25
C GLY A 764 24.44 18.73 -44.81
N HIS A 765 24.53 17.74 -43.91
CA HIS A 765 23.35 17.09 -43.32
C HIS A 765 22.68 18.03 -42.29
N PRO A 766 21.35 18.09 -42.21
CA PRO A 766 20.65 18.91 -41.23
C PRO A 766 20.93 18.48 -39.79
N ILE A 767 20.95 19.46 -38.88
CA ILE A 767 21.27 19.28 -37.47
C ILE A 767 20.04 19.64 -36.63
N PHE A 768 19.55 18.67 -35.86
CA PHE A 768 18.51 18.89 -34.86
C PHE A 768 19.15 19.19 -33.51
N LEU A 769 18.87 20.38 -32.96
CA LEU A 769 19.05 20.65 -31.54
C LEU A 769 17.79 20.19 -30.81
N TYR A 770 17.88 19.03 -30.15
CA TYR A 770 16.80 18.43 -29.37
C TYR A 770 16.86 18.90 -27.92
N LEU A 771 15.80 19.59 -27.49
CA LEU A 771 15.59 20.13 -26.16
C LEU A 771 14.52 19.30 -25.44
N HIS A 772 14.95 18.55 -24.43
CA HIS A 772 14.09 17.58 -23.74
C HIS A 772 13.12 18.24 -22.75
N GLY A 773 12.04 17.52 -22.42
CA GLY A 773 11.03 17.96 -21.45
C GLY A 773 11.42 17.86 -19.97
N SER A 774 10.49 18.22 -19.08
CA SER A 774 10.66 18.13 -17.63
C SER A 774 10.89 16.68 -17.18
N THR A 775 11.62 16.47 -16.07
CA THR A 775 11.98 15.15 -15.52
C THR A 775 12.94 14.33 -16.40
N GLY A 776 13.86 13.60 -15.77
CA GLY A 776 14.79 12.68 -16.45
C GLY A 776 15.91 13.39 -17.21
N THR A 777 16.74 12.62 -17.91
CA THR A 777 17.98 13.07 -18.55
C THR A 777 17.96 12.90 -20.07
N ARG A 778 18.97 13.40 -20.80
CA ARG A 778 19.14 13.18 -22.25
C ARG A 778 19.09 11.69 -22.65
N GLY A 779 19.39 10.78 -21.71
CA GLY A 779 19.31 9.33 -21.88
C GLY A 779 17.94 8.67 -21.69
N GLY A 780 16.88 9.43 -21.41
CA GLY A 780 15.54 8.88 -21.22
C GLY A 780 15.08 8.02 -22.40
N TRP A 781 14.51 6.84 -22.14
CA TRP A 781 14.25 5.81 -23.17
C TRP A 781 13.52 6.32 -24.43
N HIS A 782 12.43 7.07 -24.28
CA HIS A 782 11.67 7.62 -25.41
C HIS A 782 12.49 8.64 -26.23
N ARG A 783 13.39 9.38 -25.57
CA ARG A 783 14.31 10.34 -26.20
C ARG A 783 15.35 9.59 -27.03
N VAL A 784 15.93 8.52 -26.47
CA VAL A 784 16.85 7.62 -27.18
C VAL A 784 16.20 7.03 -28.44
N GLN A 785 14.93 6.60 -28.38
CA GLN A 785 14.23 6.09 -29.57
C GLN A 785 13.99 7.18 -30.62
N LEU A 786 13.62 8.40 -30.21
CA LEU A 786 13.48 9.53 -31.13
C LEU A 786 14.82 9.88 -31.79
N MET A 787 15.92 9.91 -31.04
CA MET A 787 17.25 10.17 -31.58
C MET A 787 17.66 9.11 -32.60
N LYS A 788 17.40 7.83 -32.33
CA LYS A 788 17.61 6.73 -33.30
C LYS A 788 16.78 6.90 -34.57
N LEU A 789 15.55 7.38 -34.44
CA LEU A 789 14.70 7.69 -35.58
C LEU A 789 15.34 8.80 -36.43
N LEU A 790 15.72 9.91 -35.82
CA LEU A 790 16.31 11.06 -36.52
C LEU A 790 17.63 10.72 -37.21
N THR A 791 18.53 9.98 -36.55
CA THR A 791 19.80 9.56 -37.16
C THR A 791 19.60 8.55 -38.29
N SER A 792 18.54 7.73 -38.22
CA SER A 792 18.15 6.82 -39.31
C SER A 792 17.63 7.53 -40.56
N LEU A 793 17.21 8.78 -40.42
CA LEU A 793 16.80 9.67 -41.52
C LEU A 793 17.96 10.54 -42.02
N ASP A 794 19.19 10.18 -41.66
CA ASP A 794 20.44 10.87 -41.99
C ASP A 794 20.52 12.32 -41.49
N PHE A 795 20.00 12.58 -40.28
CA PHE A 795 20.18 13.85 -39.58
C PHE A 795 21.22 13.76 -38.46
N HIS A 796 21.92 14.86 -38.21
CA HIS A 796 22.66 15.04 -36.96
C HIS A 796 21.68 15.34 -35.83
N VAL A 797 21.96 14.81 -34.64
CA VAL A 797 21.20 15.16 -33.43
C VAL A 797 22.18 15.62 -32.36
N VAL A 798 21.95 16.83 -31.85
CA VAL A 798 22.64 17.36 -30.68
C VAL A 798 21.61 17.58 -29.58
N THR A 799 21.87 17.04 -28.39
CA THR A 799 21.02 17.20 -27.22
C THR A 799 21.86 17.57 -26.01
N ILE A 800 21.29 18.35 -25.10
CA ILE A 800 21.92 18.77 -23.85
C ILE A 800 21.08 18.34 -22.66
N ASP A 801 21.71 18.15 -21.50
CA ASP A 801 21.02 18.30 -20.22
C ASP A 801 21.28 19.73 -19.71
N TYR A 802 20.22 20.47 -19.40
CA TYR A 802 20.33 21.84 -18.91
C TYR A 802 21.06 21.90 -17.56
N ARG A 803 21.48 23.10 -17.13
CA ARG A 803 22.07 23.31 -15.81
C ARG A 803 21.22 22.68 -14.69
N GLY A 804 21.85 21.90 -13.83
CA GLY A 804 21.22 21.16 -12.73
C GLY A 804 20.43 19.90 -13.13
N TYR A 805 20.48 19.46 -14.39
CA TYR A 805 19.99 18.14 -14.82
C TYR A 805 21.14 17.14 -15.00
N ALA A 806 20.88 15.87 -14.69
CA ALA A 806 21.83 14.78 -14.91
C ALA A 806 23.23 15.05 -14.29
N ASP A 807 24.25 15.15 -15.14
CA ASP A 807 25.65 15.44 -14.84
C ASP A 807 26.05 16.90 -15.16
N SER A 808 25.10 17.78 -15.49
CA SER A 808 25.33 19.23 -15.67
C SER A 808 25.32 19.95 -14.32
N THR A 809 26.22 20.93 -14.13
CA THR A 809 26.34 21.70 -12.88
C THR A 809 25.29 22.82 -12.81
N GLY A 810 25.18 23.51 -11.67
CA GLY A 810 24.30 24.66 -11.48
C GLY A 810 22.86 24.31 -11.07
N HIS A 811 21.97 25.31 -11.16
CA HIS A 811 20.55 25.20 -10.78
C HIS A 811 19.65 25.70 -11.92
N PRO A 812 18.54 25.00 -12.22
CA PRO A 812 17.68 25.38 -13.34
C PRO A 812 16.82 26.61 -13.00
N SER A 813 16.79 27.56 -13.92
CA SER A 813 15.86 28.70 -13.98
C SER A 813 15.37 28.86 -15.42
N GLU A 814 14.26 29.55 -15.67
CA GLU A 814 13.75 29.71 -17.04
C GLU A 814 14.78 30.38 -17.95
N ASP A 815 15.39 31.48 -17.52
CA ASP A 815 16.42 32.16 -18.33
C ASP A 815 17.68 31.29 -18.44
N GLY A 816 18.08 30.62 -17.35
CA GLY A 816 19.27 29.77 -17.36
C GLY A 816 19.19 28.61 -18.34
N VAL A 817 18.06 27.88 -18.40
CA VAL A 817 17.90 26.78 -19.38
C VAL A 817 17.82 27.29 -20.82
N VAL A 818 17.34 28.52 -21.04
CA VAL A 818 17.33 29.18 -22.35
C VAL A 818 18.74 29.65 -22.73
N ASP A 819 19.52 30.16 -21.79
CA ASP A 819 20.92 30.54 -21.99
C ASP A 819 21.76 29.32 -22.38
N ASP A 820 21.60 28.19 -21.69
CA ASP A 820 22.28 26.93 -22.04
C ASP A 820 21.94 26.49 -23.47
N SER A 821 20.66 26.61 -23.84
CA SER A 821 20.18 26.23 -25.17
C SER A 821 20.65 27.20 -26.25
N HIS A 822 20.74 28.50 -25.94
CA HIS A 822 21.26 29.54 -26.83
C HIS A 822 22.76 29.38 -27.07
N PHE A 823 23.52 29.12 -26.00
CA PHE A 823 24.94 28.80 -26.08
C PHE A 823 25.18 27.58 -26.97
N MET A 824 24.43 26.49 -26.76
CA MET A 824 24.53 25.30 -27.59
C MET A 824 24.16 25.59 -29.05
N TYR A 825 23.12 26.38 -29.32
CA TYR A 825 22.78 26.76 -30.69
C TYR A 825 23.92 27.53 -31.38
N ARG A 826 24.51 28.51 -30.71
CA ARG A 826 25.68 29.27 -31.21
C ARG A 826 26.86 28.34 -31.48
N TRP A 827 27.18 27.45 -30.53
CA TRP A 827 28.25 26.47 -30.64
C TRP A 827 28.09 25.56 -31.86
N ILE A 828 26.86 25.06 -32.11
CA ILE A 828 26.53 24.28 -33.31
C ILE A 828 26.65 25.16 -34.56
N LYS A 829 26.09 26.37 -34.54
CA LYS A 829 25.99 27.23 -35.72
C LYS A 829 27.37 27.62 -36.25
N GLU A 830 28.31 27.93 -35.38
CA GLU A 830 29.72 28.21 -35.71
C GLU A 830 30.41 27.04 -36.45
N ARG A 831 30.01 25.80 -36.15
CA ARG A 831 30.61 24.57 -36.69
C ARG A 831 29.81 23.93 -37.82
N SER A 832 28.56 24.36 -37.99
CA SER A 832 27.61 23.78 -38.96
C SER A 832 27.95 24.08 -40.42
N GLY A 833 28.78 25.09 -40.70
CA GLY A 833 29.01 25.56 -42.07
C GLY A 833 27.70 25.90 -42.79
N ALA A 834 27.43 25.22 -43.90
CA ALA A 834 26.19 25.36 -44.67
C ALA A 834 25.02 24.48 -44.16
N SER A 835 25.27 23.58 -43.20
CA SER A 835 24.25 22.69 -42.63
C SER A 835 23.14 23.49 -41.95
N GLN A 836 21.90 23.03 -42.13
CA GLN A 836 20.72 23.69 -41.56
C GLN A 836 20.53 23.27 -40.10
N VAL A 837 20.29 24.22 -39.20
CA VAL A 837 20.04 23.96 -37.78
C VAL A 837 18.55 24.13 -37.47
N VAL A 838 17.92 23.06 -36.98
CA VAL A 838 16.50 22.97 -36.64
C VAL A 838 16.35 22.78 -35.13
N LEU A 839 15.40 23.49 -34.52
CA LEU A 839 15.10 23.34 -33.10
C LEU A 839 13.96 22.34 -32.91
N TRP A 840 14.11 21.39 -31.99
CA TRP A 840 13.06 20.45 -31.59
C TRP A 840 12.88 20.49 -30.08
N GLY A 841 11.71 20.89 -29.60
CA GLY A 841 11.40 20.87 -28.17
C GLY A 841 10.27 19.91 -27.83
N HIS A 842 10.44 19.12 -26.76
CA HIS A 842 9.39 18.24 -26.23
C HIS A 842 8.88 18.74 -24.87
N SER A 843 7.56 18.86 -24.69
CA SER A 843 6.94 19.23 -23.41
C SER A 843 7.51 20.54 -22.85
N LEU A 844 8.14 20.56 -21.66
CA LEU A 844 8.87 21.75 -21.15
C LEU A 844 9.91 22.28 -22.16
N GLY A 845 10.62 21.38 -22.85
CA GLY A 845 11.57 21.73 -23.90
C GLY A 845 10.92 22.46 -25.07
N ALA A 846 9.63 22.24 -25.35
CA ALA A 846 8.90 23.02 -26.35
C ALA A 846 8.76 24.49 -25.94
N ALA A 847 8.52 24.76 -24.65
CA ALA A 847 8.48 26.13 -24.15
C ALA A 847 9.86 26.80 -24.20
N ILE A 848 10.92 26.08 -23.80
CA ILE A 848 12.32 26.54 -23.94
C ILE A 848 12.63 26.86 -25.41
N THR A 849 12.27 25.97 -26.34
CA THR A 849 12.44 26.16 -27.77
C THR A 849 11.73 27.43 -28.28
N THR A 850 10.50 27.72 -27.85
CA THR A 850 9.81 28.96 -28.30
C THR A 850 10.51 30.22 -27.83
N LYS A 851 11.02 30.24 -26.60
CA LYS A 851 11.76 31.40 -26.04
C LYS A 851 13.13 31.55 -26.68
N LEU A 852 13.85 30.44 -26.92
CA LEU A 852 15.09 30.42 -27.69
C LEU A 852 14.86 30.96 -29.12
N ALA A 853 13.84 30.46 -29.82
CA ALA A 853 13.53 30.88 -31.18
C ALA A 853 13.20 32.37 -31.26
N LYS A 854 12.45 32.91 -30.29
CA LYS A 854 12.20 34.36 -30.16
C LYS A 854 13.51 35.13 -30.04
N ARG A 855 14.38 34.77 -29.09
CA ARG A 855 15.66 35.44 -28.86
C ARG A 855 16.54 35.43 -30.10
N LEU A 856 16.60 34.29 -30.79
CA LEU A 856 17.35 34.15 -32.05
C LEU A 856 16.79 35.04 -33.17
N CYS A 857 15.45 35.13 -33.31
CA CYS A 857 14.80 36.01 -34.30
C CYS A 857 15.02 37.51 -33.98
N GLU A 858 15.07 37.86 -32.69
CA GLU A 858 15.38 39.22 -32.20
C GLU A 858 16.85 39.59 -32.45
N GLU A 859 17.76 38.62 -32.33
CA GLU A 859 19.18 38.76 -32.71
C GLU A 859 19.42 38.75 -34.23
N GLY A 860 18.38 38.51 -35.04
CA GLY A 860 18.47 38.44 -36.50
C GLY A 860 19.05 37.12 -37.04
N VAL A 861 19.12 36.07 -36.23
CA VAL A 861 19.63 34.74 -36.59
C VAL A 861 18.48 33.73 -36.59
N ASP A 862 17.62 33.78 -37.60
CA ASP A 862 16.43 32.92 -37.65
C ASP A 862 16.83 31.42 -37.77
N PRO A 863 16.34 30.53 -36.88
CA PRO A 863 16.57 29.09 -37.04
C PRO A 863 15.89 28.56 -38.30
N HIS A 864 16.41 27.46 -38.88
CA HIS A 864 15.86 26.95 -40.15
C HIS A 864 14.41 26.45 -40.03
N GLY A 865 14.04 26.01 -38.83
CA GLY A 865 12.68 25.68 -38.47
C GLY A 865 12.56 25.26 -37.00
N VAL A 866 11.32 25.17 -36.53
CA VAL A 866 10.97 24.89 -35.14
C VAL A 866 9.93 23.76 -35.08
N ILE A 867 10.23 22.72 -34.32
CA ILE A 867 9.36 21.57 -34.07
C ILE A 867 8.98 21.57 -32.58
N LEU A 868 7.68 21.61 -32.31
CA LEU A 868 7.12 21.59 -30.95
C LEU A 868 6.31 20.30 -30.75
N GLU A 869 6.79 19.43 -29.87
CA GLU A 869 6.19 18.15 -29.55
C GLU A 869 5.49 18.20 -28.19
N SER A 870 4.19 17.89 -28.17
CA SER A 870 3.31 17.97 -26.98
C SER A 870 3.45 19.29 -26.19
N PRO A 871 3.37 20.47 -26.84
CA PRO A 871 3.59 21.75 -26.17
C PRO A 871 2.40 22.20 -25.34
N PHE A 872 2.64 23.20 -24.49
CA PHE A 872 1.60 23.99 -23.82
C PHE A 872 1.75 25.47 -24.17
N ASN A 873 0.66 26.22 -24.07
CA ASN A 873 0.66 27.65 -24.37
C ASN A 873 1.36 28.49 -23.29
N ASN A 874 1.12 28.22 -22.01
CA ASN A 874 1.88 28.82 -20.90
C ASN A 874 1.88 27.93 -19.66
N ILE A 875 2.85 28.11 -18.75
CA ILE A 875 2.98 27.25 -17.57
C ILE A 875 1.78 27.38 -16.62
N ARG A 876 1.10 28.53 -16.61
CA ARG A 876 -0.07 28.79 -15.76
C ARG A 876 -1.22 27.85 -16.13
N ASP A 877 -1.52 27.75 -17.42
CA ASP A 877 -2.58 26.88 -17.95
C ASP A 877 -2.19 25.40 -17.84
N ALA A 878 -0.90 25.07 -18.03
CA ALA A 878 -0.37 23.73 -17.83
C ALA A 878 -0.49 23.29 -16.36
N ALA A 879 -0.06 24.13 -15.42
CA ALA A 879 -0.16 23.88 -13.98
C ALA A 879 -1.61 23.76 -13.51
N LEU A 880 -2.51 24.61 -14.01
CA LEU A 880 -3.94 24.54 -13.71
C LEU A 880 -4.55 23.22 -14.19
N SER A 881 -4.15 22.74 -15.35
CA SER A 881 -4.71 21.54 -15.97
C SER A 881 -4.02 20.25 -15.51
N HIS A 882 -2.93 20.36 -14.74
CA HIS A 882 -2.16 19.21 -14.28
C HIS A 882 -2.97 18.36 -13.27
N PRO A 883 -2.87 17.02 -13.30
CA PRO A 883 -3.59 16.15 -12.37
C PRO A 883 -3.39 16.47 -10.88
N PHE A 884 -2.21 16.98 -10.50
CA PHE A 884 -1.91 17.39 -9.12
C PHE A 884 -2.63 18.67 -8.67
N ALA A 885 -3.08 19.52 -9.60
CA ALA A 885 -3.86 20.71 -9.27
C ALA A 885 -5.33 20.39 -8.98
N ALA A 886 -5.83 19.25 -9.45
CA ALA A 886 -7.24 18.83 -9.34
C ALA A 886 -7.86 18.95 -7.93
N PRO A 887 -7.22 18.51 -6.81
CA PRO A 887 -7.82 18.64 -5.48
C PRO A 887 -7.96 20.09 -5.00
N PHE A 888 -7.27 21.04 -5.64
CA PHE A 888 -7.21 22.44 -5.21
C PHE A 888 -8.00 23.41 -6.11
N GLN A 889 -8.45 22.96 -7.29
CA GLN A 889 -9.16 23.79 -8.28
C GLN A 889 -10.48 24.40 -7.77
N HIS A 890 -11.09 23.80 -6.74
CA HIS A 890 -12.36 24.25 -6.16
C HIS A 890 -12.22 25.32 -5.06
N ILE A 891 -10.98 25.70 -4.70
CA ILE A 891 -10.75 26.72 -3.67
C ILE A 891 -10.79 28.12 -4.32
N PRO A 892 -11.64 29.05 -3.84
CA PRO A 892 -11.82 30.37 -4.46
C PRO A 892 -10.53 31.18 -4.62
N PHE A 893 -9.55 30.98 -3.73
CA PHE A 893 -8.27 31.71 -3.72
C PHE A 893 -7.09 30.95 -4.35
N TYR A 894 -7.28 29.72 -4.84
CA TYR A 894 -6.19 28.88 -5.38
C TYR A 894 -5.44 29.53 -6.55
N LYS A 895 -6.19 30.12 -7.48
CA LYS A 895 -5.62 30.82 -8.64
C LYS A 895 -4.71 31.99 -8.22
N LYS A 896 -5.02 32.66 -7.11
CA LYS A 896 -4.24 33.79 -6.58
C LYS A 896 -3.08 33.33 -5.69
N LEU A 897 -3.23 32.22 -4.98
CA LEU A 897 -2.24 31.75 -4.00
C LEU A 897 -1.11 30.93 -4.63
N ILE A 898 -1.40 30.10 -5.65
CA ILE A 898 -0.37 29.26 -6.31
C ILE A 898 0.11 29.87 -7.61
N LEU A 899 -0.79 30.28 -8.52
CA LEU A 899 -0.37 30.73 -9.86
C LEU A 899 0.32 32.10 -9.85
N ASP A 900 -0.14 33.03 -9.01
CA ASP A 900 0.53 34.33 -8.89
C ASP A 900 1.85 34.22 -8.09
N SER A 901 2.03 33.17 -7.29
CA SER A 901 3.31 32.86 -6.63
C SER A 901 4.33 32.26 -7.60
N VAL A 902 3.89 31.41 -8.54
CA VAL A 902 4.75 30.92 -9.64
C VAL A 902 5.19 32.09 -10.53
N ALA A 903 4.29 33.04 -10.80
CA ALA A 903 4.58 34.28 -11.52
C ALA A 903 5.57 35.21 -10.78
N GLN A 904 5.71 35.12 -9.45
CA GLN A 904 6.68 35.92 -8.69
C GLN A 904 8.11 35.36 -8.75
N ASN A 905 8.30 34.12 -9.26
CA ASN A 905 9.59 33.43 -9.30
C ASN A 905 10.24 33.40 -10.69
N ASN A 906 9.85 34.30 -11.60
CA ASN A 906 10.42 34.41 -12.97
C ASN A 906 10.35 33.12 -13.82
N VAL A 907 9.43 32.20 -13.55
CA VAL A 907 9.19 31.00 -14.36
C VAL A 907 7.77 31.05 -14.92
N PHE A 908 7.62 31.64 -16.11
CA PHE A 908 6.36 31.87 -16.81
C PHE A 908 6.17 30.95 -18.01
N PHE A 909 7.26 30.65 -18.74
CA PHE A 909 7.24 29.89 -19.99
C PHE A 909 6.06 30.27 -20.90
N THR A 910 5.95 31.55 -21.27
CA THR A 910 4.86 32.10 -22.10
C THR A 910 5.04 31.77 -23.57
N SER A 911 4.89 30.50 -23.94
CA SER A 911 5.01 30.03 -25.33
C SER A 911 4.06 30.77 -26.27
N ASP A 912 2.87 31.13 -25.80
CA ASP A 912 1.86 31.89 -26.54
C ASP A 912 2.28 33.33 -26.89
N GLU A 913 3.08 33.97 -26.04
CA GLU A 913 3.69 35.27 -26.31
C GLU A 913 4.98 35.12 -27.12
N ASN A 914 5.82 34.14 -26.78
CA ASN A 914 7.13 33.95 -27.43
C ASN A 914 6.99 33.59 -28.90
N ILE A 915 6.00 32.76 -29.25
CA ILE A 915 5.79 32.33 -30.64
C ILE A 915 5.40 33.50 -31.57
N ALA A 916 4.90 34.61 -31.03
CA ALA A 916 4.54 35.80 -31.81
C ALA A 916 5.78 36.48 -32.43
N ALA A 917 6.99 36.27 -31.91
CA ALA A 917 8.23 36.80 -32.49
C ALA A 917 8.89 35.84 -33.49
N VAL A 918 8.43 34.59 -33.58
CA VAL A 918 9.11 33.52 -34.34
C VAL A 918 8.77 33.59 -35.82
N LYS A 919 9.77 33.89 -36.66
CA LYS A 919 9.63 34.01 -38.13
C LYS A 919 9.82 32.67 -38.85
N SER A 920 10.56 31.73 -38.27
CA SER A 920 10.89 30.43 -38.88
C SER A 920 9.66 29.53 -39.13
N PRO A 921 9.70 28.58 -40.07
CA PRO A 921 8.68 27.54 -40.18
C PRO A 921 8.42 26.83 -38.84
N VAL A 922 7.16 26.63 -38.45
CA VAL A 922 6.78 25.99 -37.18
C VAL A 922 5.84 24.81 -37.44
N ILE A 923 6.15 23.66 -36.85
CA ILE A 923 5.24 22.51 -36.78
C ILE A 923 4.96 22.16 -35.32
N ILE A 924 3.68 21.98 -34.99
CA ILE A 924 3.20 21.59 -33.67
C ILE A 924 2.57 20.20 -33.79
N MET A 925 3.06 19.24 -33.01
CA MET A 925 2.54 17.87 -32.98
C MET A 925 1.99 17.57 -31.59
N HIS A 926 0.73 17.12 -31.49
CA HIS A 926 0.09 16.82 -30.20
C HIS A 926 -0.84 15.62 -30.29
N ALA A 927 -0.73 14.69 -29.35
CA ALA A 927 -1.60 13.52 -29.24
C ALA A 927 -2.90 13.83 -28.49
N GLU A 928 -4.05 13.47 -29.07
CA GLU A 928 -5.37 13.71 -28.46
C GLU A 928 -5.57 12.97 -27.12
N ASP A 929 -4.79 11.90 -26.87
CA ASP A 929 -4.81 11.10 -25.64
C ASP A 929 -3.72 11.48 -24.63
N ASP A 930 -3.08 12.65 -24.79
CA ASP A 930 -2.12 13.19 -23.82
C ASP A 930 -2.81 13.54 -22.48
N LEU A 931 -2.47 12.77 -21.44
CA LEU A 931 -2.98 12.93 -20.07
C LEU A 931 -2.09 13.81 -19.18
N VAL A 932 -0.90 14.20 -19.67
CA VAL A 932 0.06 15.05 -18.94
C VAL A 932 -0.17 16.51 -19.32
N ILE A 933 -0.11 16.80 -20.62
CA ILE A 933 -0.41 18.13 -21.17
C ILE A 933 -1.65 17.99 -22.08
N PRO A 934 -2.80 18.54 -21.66
CA PRO A 934 -4.03 18.41 -22.45
C PRO A 934 -3.85 18.96 -23.87
N TYR A 935 -4.34 18.20 -24.85
CA TYR A 935 -4.33 18.54 -26.27
C TYR A 935 -4.85 19.96 -26.59
N ASP A 936 -5.83 20.44 -25.80
CA ASP A 936 -6.39 21.77 -25.94
C ASP A 936 -5.35 22.89 -25.75
N LEU A 937 -4.30 22.67 -24.95
CA LEU A 937 -3.24 23.67 -24.72
C LEU A 937 -2.33 23.80 -25.94
N GLY A 938 -1.97 22.69 -26.59
CA GLY A 938 -1.23 22.71 -27.86
C GLY A 938 -2.04 23.38 -28.98
N LEU A 939 -3.34 23.09 -29.05
CA LEU A 939 -4.25 23.75 -30.00
C LEU A 939 -4.40 25.25 -29.72
N LYS A 940 -4.41 25.65 -28.44
CA LYS A 940 -4.44 27.06 -28.02
C LYS A 940 -3.17 27.80 -28.45
N LEU A 941 -2.00 27.17 -28.29
CA LEU A 941 -0.73 27.71 -28.76
C LEU A 941 -0.72 27.89 -30.29
N TYR A 942 -1.21 26.90 -31.04
CA TYR A 942 -1.33 26.99 -32.50
C TYR A 942 -2.21 28.16 -32.94
N LYS A 943 -3.36 28.35 -32.29
CA LYS A 943 -4.25 29.48 -32.57
C LYS A 943 -3.60 30.83 -32.26
N SER A 944 -2.84 30.93 -31.15
CA SER A 944 -2.06 32.14 -30.85
C SER A 944 -1.04 32.42 -31.95
N ALA A 945 -0.31 31.39 -32.39
CA ALA A 945 0.69 31.51 -33.45
C ALA A 945 0.07 31.94 -34.79
N GLN A 946 -1.13 31.45 -35.11
CA GLN A 946 -1.84 31.82 -36.34
C GLN A 946 -2.28 33.29 -36.34
N GLN A 947 -2.58 33.85 -35.17
CA GLN A 947 -3.08 35.23 -35.03
C GLN A 947 -1.96 36.26 -34.88
N ASN A 948 -0.87 35.89 -34.19
CA ASN A 948 0.09 36.87 -33.68
C ASN A 948 1.45 36.86 -34.39
N ARG A 949 1.72 35.89 -35.27
CA ARG A 949 3.00 35.83 -35.99
C ARG A 949 3.07 36.90 -37.09
N PRO A 950 4.25 37.48 -37.37
CA PRO A 950 4.39 38.54 -38.36
C PRO A 950 4.00 38.07 -39.76
N GLU A 951 3.44 38.96 -40.57
CA GLU A 951 3.22 38.68 -42.00
C GLU A 951 4.54 38.33 -42.70
N GLY A 952 4.51 37.33 -43.59
CA GLY A 952 5.71 36.81 -44.25
C GLY A 952 6.50 35.77 -43.45
N SER A 953 6.03 35.39 -42.26
CA SER A 953 6.60 34.26 -41.50
C SER A 953 6.49 32.92 -42.25
N GLY A 954 7.40 32.01 -41.96
CA GLY A 954 7.41 30.64 -42.48
C GLY A 954 6.14 29.85 -42.11
N PRO A 955 5.85 28.77 -42.85
CA PRO A 955 4.60 28.02 -42.70
C PRO A 955 4.38 27.55 -41.27
N LEU A 956 3.13 27.65 -40.82
CA LEU A 956 2.67 27.17 -39.52
C LEU A 956 1.77 25.96 -39.72
N GLN A 957 2.03 24.88 -38.99
CA GLN A 957 1.22 23.67 -39.09
C GLN A 957 0.95 23.01 -37.75
N PHE A 958 -0.27 22.50 -37.60
CA PHE A 958 -0.67 21.63 -36.50
C PHE A 958 -0.89 20.21 -37.03
N VAL A 959 -0.26 19.22 -36.39
CA VAL A 959 -0.41 17.79 -36.68
C VAL A 959 -1.13 17.14 -35.49
N PRO A 960 -2.44 16.90 -35.62
CA PRO A 960 -3.20 16.20 -34.61
C PRO A 960 -2.95 14.68 -34.71
N LEU A 961 -2.45 14.07 -33.64
CA LEU A 961 -2.27 12.62 -33.60
C LEU A 961 -3.47 11.98 -32.89
N LYS A 962 -4.26 11.20 -33.65
CA LYS A 962 -5.56 10.67 -33.20
C LYS A 962 -5.42 9.78 -31.97
N ALA A 963 -6.32 9.96 -30.99
CA ALA A 963 -6.33 9.20 -29.73
C ALA A 963 -6.43 7.67 -29.93
N SER A 964 -6.88 7.20 -31.10
CA SER A 964 -6.99 5.77 -31.42
C SER A 964 -5.64 5.04 -31.46
N PHE A 965 -4.54 5.76 -31.66
CA PHE A 965 -3.21 5.16 -31.81
C PHE A 965 -2.44 5.01 -30.48
N GLY A 966 -2.87 5.70 -29.42
CA GLY A 966 -2.35 5.48 -28.06
C GLY A 966 -0.97 6.08 -27.79
N TYR A 967 -0.60 7.20 -28.43
CA TYR A 967 0.74 7.79 -28.30
C TYR A 967 0.95 8.51 -26.96
N GLY A 968 -0.10 9.11 -26.40
CA GLY A 968 -0.03 9.91 -25.19
C GLY A 968 1.07 10.98 -25.25
N HIS A 969 1.67 11.29 -24.10
CA HIS A 969 2.65 12.39 -23.97
C HIS A 969 4.06 12.09 -24.52
N LYS A 970 4.45 10.82 -24.63
CA LYS A 970 5.86 10.41 -24.82
C LYS A 970 6.10 9.48 -26.01
N HIS A 971 5.07 8.95 -26.67
CA HIS A 971 5.23 7.91 -27.69
C HIS A 971 4.98 8.41 -29.12
N ILE A 972 5.05 9.72 -29.36
CA ILE A 972 4.88 10.30 -30.71
C ILE A 972 5.93 9.75 -31.69
N PHE A 973 7.14 9.42 -31.23
CA PHE A 973 8.17 8.77 -32.05
C PHE A 973 7.74 7.43 -32.67
N GLN A 974 6.67 6.80 -32.17
CA GLN A 974 6.12 5.55 -32.69
C GLN A 974 5.12 5.76 -33.85
N ALA A 975 4.82 7.02 -34.21
CA ALA A 975 3.93 7.32 -35.31
C ALA A 975 4.59 6.96 -36.65
N PRO A 976 4.03 6.02 -37.44
CA PRO A 976 4.64 5.58 -38.70
C PRO A 976 4.72 6.69 -39.75
N GLU A 977 3.86 7.70 -39.66
CA GLU A 977 3.86 8.89 -40.50
C GLU A 977 4.95 9.91 -40.14
N LEU A 978 5.54 9.83 -38.93
CA LEU A 978 6.49 10.82 -38.43
C LEU A 978 7.72 11.02 -39.32
N PRO A 979 8.39 9.96 -39.83
CA PRO A 979 9.50 10.11 -40.77
C PRO A 979 9.17 10.93 -42.01
N GLU A 980 7.99 10.69 -42.58
CA GLU A 980 7.54 11.39 -43.78
C GLU A 980 7.11 12.83 -43.48
N ILE A 981 6.47 13.07 -42.33
CA ILE A 981 6.17 14.42 -41.83
C ILE A 981 7.46 15.24 -41.71
N ILE A 982 8.50 14.68 -41.07
CA ILE A 982 9.79 15.38 -40.88
C ILE A 982 10.46 15.66 -42.23
N LYS A 983 10.53 14.68 -43.14
CA LYS A 983 11.12 14.87 -44.48
C LYS A 983 10.37 15.90 -45.32
N LEU A 984 9.04 15.86 -45.34
CA LEU A 984 8.23 16.78 -46.14
C LEU A 984 8.33 18.21 -45.63
N TRP A 985 8.26 18.38 -44.30
CA TRP A 985 8.42 19.67 -43.66
C TRP A 985 9.82 20.24 -43.88
N HIS A 986 10.87 19.43 -43.74
CA HIS A 986 12.26 19.84 -43.98
C HIS A 986 12.45 20.34 -45.42
N ASN A 987 11.86 19.66 -46.40
CA ASN A 987 11.91 20.05 -47.82
C ASN A 987 11.00 21.25 -48.17
N ARG A 988 10.47 21.98 -47.17
CA ARG A 988 9.59 23.16 -47.31
C ARG A 988 8.36 22.93 -48.18
N LYS A 989 7.89 21.69 -48.30
CA LYS A 989 6.60 21.40 -48.92
C LYS A 989 5.53 21.59 -47.84
N LEU A 990 4.53 22.43 -48.12
CA LEU A 990 3.31 22.46 -47.31
C LEU A 990 2.76 21.04 -47.30
N LEU A 991 2.64 20.46 -46.10
CA LEU A 991 1.92 19.21 -45.94
C LEU A 991 0.48 19.47 -46.40
N ASN A 992 0.08 18.79 -47.48
CA ASN A 992 -1.23 18.93 -48.09
C ASN A 992 -2.30 18.73 -46.98
N PRO A 993 -3.35 19.56 -46.86
CA PRO A 993 -4.43 19.33 -45.89
C PRO A 993 -5.06 17.93 -45.97
N ASP A 994 -4.85 17.23 -47.09
CA ASP A 994 -5.06 15.80 -47.28
C ASP A 994 -3.93 14.92 -46.70
N ILE A 995 -3.42 15.22 -45.49
CA ILE A 995 -2.60 14.24 -44.74
C ILE A 995 -3.40 12.96 -44.51
N ASP A 996 -4.74 13.04 -44.41
CA ASP A 996 -5.60 11.85 -44.39
C ASP A 996 -5.38 10.99 -45.66
N ASN A 997 -5.17 11.56 -46.86
CA ASN A 997 -4.84 10.77 -48.07
C ASN A 997 -3.38 10.27 -48.09
N LEU A 998 -2.43 10.95 -47.43
CA LEU A 998 -1.05 10.45 -47.31
C LEU A 998 -0.95 9.31 -46.27
N ILE A 999 -1.71 9.42 -45.16
CA ILE A 999 -1.92 8.35 -44.17
C ILE A 999 -2.56 7.13 -44.85
N ASP A 1000 -3.52 7.37 -45.74
CA ASP A 1000 -4.22 6.33 -46.49
C ASP A 1000 -3.36 5.69 -47.62
N ASN A 1001 -2.47 6.46 -48.27
CA ASN A 1001 -1.60 5.98 -49.36
C ASN A 1001 -0.24 5.42 -48.89
N LEU A 1002 0.36 5.93 -47.81
CA LEU A 1002 1.58 5.34 -47.21
C LEU A 1002 1.26 3.99 -46.56
N GLY A 1003 0.04 3.78 -46.08
CA GLY A 1003 -0.45 2.45 -45.67
C GLY A 1003 -0.37 1.40 -46.80
N ILE A 1004 -0.39 1.83 -48.07
CA ILE A 1004 -0.30 0.95 -49.25
C ILE A 1004 1.15 0.83 -49.76
N GLY A 1005 1.95 1.91 -49.72
CA GLY A 1005 3.35 1.91 -50.16
C GLY A 1005 4.32 1.21 -49.21
N VAL A 1006 4.08 1.28 -47.89
CA VAL A 1006 4.91 0.62 -46.87
C VAL A 1006 4.77 -0.90 -46.93
N LEU A 1007 3.63 -1.43 -47.42
CA LEU A 1007 3.45 -2.87 -47.65
C LEU A 1007 4.45 -3.43 -48.68
N ASN A 1008 4.78 -2.67 -49.73
CA ASN A 1008 5.68 -3.14 -50.79
C ASN A 1008 7.16 -3.02 -50.43
N MET A 1009 7.55 -2.02 -49.64
CA MET A 1009 8.95 -1.82 -49.24
C MET A 1009 9.37 -2.70 -48.05
N PHE A 1010 8.44 -3.00 -47.12
CA PHE A 1010 8.69 -3.95 -46.03
C PHE A 1010 8.83 -5.39 -46.53
N VAL A 1011 8.11 -5.77 -47.59
CA VAL A 1011 8.20 -7.11 -48.22
C VAL A 1011 9.52 -7.31 -48.97
N PHE A 1012 10.10 -6.25 -49.54
CA PHE A 1012 11.36 -6.37 -50.30
C PHE A 1012 12.62 -6.43 -49.42
N ASN A 1013 12.63 -5.73 -48.27
CA ASN A 1013 13.83 -5.65 -47.42
C ASN A 1013 13.94 -6.80 -46.39
N THR A 1014 12.86 -7.55 -46.16
CA THR A 1014 12.86 -8.77 -45.33
C THR A 1014 13.43 -9.99 -46.06
N TYR A 1015 13.64 -9.91 -47.39
CA TYR A 1015 14.18 -11.02 -48.16
C TYR A 1015 15.72 -11.17 -48.06
N TYR A 1016 16.45 -10.19 -47.50
CA TYR A 1016 17.92 -10.16 -47.59
C TYR A 1016 18.73 -10.10 -46.29
N ASN A 1017 18.14 -9.86 -45.12
CA ASN A 1017 18.91 -9.86 -43.86
C ASN A 1017 18.10 -10.49 -42.73
N GLY A 1018 18.38 -11.77 -42.46
CA GLY A 1018 17.73 -12.56 -41.42
C GLY A 1018 17.84 -11.92 -40.04
N VAL A 1019 16.69 -11.54 -39.48
CA VAL A 1019 16.49 -11.11 -38.09
C VAL A 1019 15.21 -11.77 -37.55
N ASP A 1020 15.26 -12.10 -36.27
CA ASP A 1020 14.37 -12.89 -35.42
C ASP A 1020 12.84 -12.68 -35.61
N TRP A 1021 12.08 -13.78 -35.62
CA TRP A 1021 10.67 -13.88 -36.06
C TRP A 1021 9.61 -13.39 -35.04
N MET A 1022 10.00 -12.65 -33.98
CA MET A 1022 9.09 -12.25 -32.89
C MET A 1022 8.53 -10.81 -33.02
N PHE A 1023 8.84 -10.08 -34.10
CA PHE A 1023 8.50 -8.65 -34.25
C PHE A 1023 7.65 -8.27 -35.46
N LEU A 1024 7.33 -9.19 -36.38
CA LEU A 1024 6.58 -8.87 -37.61
C LEU A 1024 5.05 -8.84 -37.45
N ASP A 1025 4.49 -9.54 -36.47
CA ASP A 1025 3.04 -9.81 -36.40
C ASP A 1025 2.20 -8.62 -35.90
N LYS A 1026 2.84 -7.58 -35.34
CA LYS A 1026 2.16 -6.39 -34.79
C LYS A 1026 2.03 -5.20 -35.76
N ALA A 1027 2.69 -5.24 -36.92
CA ALA A 1027 2.73 -4.13 -37.87
C ALA A 1027 1.60 -4.18 -38.91
N VAL A 1028 1.08 -5.36 -39.24
CA VAL A 1028 0.11 -5.55 -40.33
C VAL A 1028 -1.35 -5.30 -39.88
N ASP A 1029 -1.64 -5.43 -38.58
CA ASP A 1029 -3.01 -5.34 -38.02
C ASP A 1029 -3.53 -3.90 -37.76
N ARG A 1030 -2.79 -2.85 -38.17
CA ARG A 1030 -3.11 -1.44 -37.84
C ARG A 1030 -3.53 -0.56 -39.02
N ILE A 1031 -4.05 -1.13 -40.10
CA ILE A 1031 -4.69 -0.36 -41.19
C ILE A 1031 -6.23 -0.39 -41.01
N PRO A 1032 -6.93 0.75 -40.94
CA PRO A 1032 -8.38 0.78 -40.80
C PRO A 1032 -9.11 0.26 -42.06
N HIS A 1033 -10.08 -0.65 -41.87
CA HIS A 1033 -10.92 -1.30 -42.90
C HIS A 1033 -11.76 -0.37 -43.83
N LYS A 1034 -11.63 0.96 -43.75
CA LYS A 1034 -12.42 1.91 -44.54
C LYS A 1034 -11.84 2.27 -45.91
N LEU A 1035 -10.59 1.91 -46.21
CA LEU A 1035 -9.97 2.14 -47.53
C LEU A 1035 -10.14 0.98 -48.51
N VAL A 1036 -10.41 -0.23 -48.02
CA VAL A 1036 -10.55 -1.42 -48.86
C VAL A 1036 -11.86 -1.41 -49.67
N GLY A 1037 -12.80 -0.50 -49.37
CA GLY A 1037 -14.09 -0.41 -50.05
C GLY A 1037 -14.16 0.47 -51.31
N LYS A 1038 -13.08 1.18 -51.70
CA LYS A 1038 -13.11 2.09 -52.86
C LYS A 1038 -12.12 1.78 -53.99
N ALA A 1039 -11.30 0.75 -53.88
CA ALA A 1039 -10.32 0.36 -54.90
C ALA A 1039 -10.72 -0.88 -55.74
N SER A 1040 -12.00 -1.29 -55.76
CA SER A 1040 -12.49 -2.38 -56.63
C SER A 1040 -13.12 -1.88 -57.95
N GLN A 1041 -13.01 -0.59 -58.27
CA GLN A 1041 -13.45 -0.03 -59.55
C GLN A 1041 -12.43 0.97 -60.09
N ARG A 1042 -11.27 0.48 -60.53
CA ARG A 1042 -10.56 1.00 -61.70
C ARG A 1042 -9.30 0.18 -61.95
N THR A 1043 -9.09 -0.07 -63.24
CA THR A 1043 -7.90 -0.61 -63.91
C THR A 1043 -7.57 -2.08 -63.67
N GLY A 1044 -8.14 -2.93 -64.54
CA GLY A 1044 -7.38 -4.02 -65.11
C GLY A 1044 -6.45 -3.49 -66.20
N SER A 1045 -5.17 -3.84 -66.07
CA SER A 1045 -4.16 -4.05 -67.12
C SER A 1045 -2.88 -4.51 -66.44
#